data_AF-A0A496CNT0-F1
#
_entry.id   AF-A0A496CNT0-F1
#
_cell.length_a   1.000
_cell.length_b   1.000
_cell.length_c   1.000
_cell.angle_alpha   90.00
_cell.angle_beta   90.00
_cell.angle_gamma   90.00
#
_symmetry.space_group_name_H-M   'P 1'
#
loop_
_entity.id
_entity.type
_entity.pdbx_description
1 polymer ?
#
loop_
_entity_poly.entity_id
_entity_poly.type
_entity_poly.pdbx_seq_one_letter_code
_entity_poly.pdbx_strand_id
1 'polypeptide(L)'
;MCQTIKRKRRMDRKKTNRTRLIGILFLQVVGWGVVTGCVEDGRRTETDDRNSIEVTCCLQIEPLVGEPATRADNTLINGEGTTAEETVVNDLTVIQFDGNGDATDESIVIRTFNGKLNLTSLSIGLMQPPSKGSQYLYFICNAGDVFANFVGTLGELEEKILTISREGGLSGGIVMTGACRSTLVGGTPIKATLTRRFAKIRFTYNADGLPEGDTFEPVWLQLLSVPKAMMLEPASATTDIVVGFSDLDPVLKEIEKGYVWYIPENKRGKGKNTGGSAANKGAVSVPDNYCTYILLEGRYHQSSDNKDYKVFYRFYPGADAINDFNLESNHVYNVGLTLKGIGNNDDRVASQTAESLPGANCYMTAPGSILTFNPYAAAGIDVSSTGWTYAGRMGTKEQSKIDHVGLVWQTEPGLIRNIYYLISSGEIRLAIDNKSGNALVAAYDGNNRILWSWHIWITDYSVAKADYSMEGTSAEVDNGYVYKFKDYIWMDRGPGALSNERTNVTNFGMNYQWGRKDPFVPANTFTANTLTPTYDANGERVETTAKQFDQAYVNTVGDMFDNVMQNPLTFFTNGGAASGTPVNTSNECIWYGMSAKGDLWSSIKTFFDPCPAGWCVPPAGARPGSGDVSYHYASNASGNGFYIKGIEGLFWPYIGYRQISTGVPSGVGAQGIYWTSENGSSKGSNWAKTYGAGNANWDNTMFDQSRRHSDGMGVRCVKIK
;
A
#
# COMPACT_ATOMS: atom_id res chain seq x y z
N MET A 1 -31.45 -65.58 13.30
CA MET A 1 -32.46 -65.80 14.37
C MET A 1 -32.83 -64.47 15.02
N CYS A 2 -34.13 -64.23 15.18
CA CYS A 2 -34.87 -63.23 16.00
C CYS A 2 -34.10 -62.20 16.86
N GLN A 3 -34.37 -60.90 16.68
CA GLN A 3 -35.35 -60.05 17.45
C GLN A 3 -34.97 -59.89 18.94
N THR A 4 -34.76 -58.70 19.51
CA THR A 4 -35.77 -57.74 20.04
C THR A 4 -34.97 -56.65 20.81
N ILE A 5 -34.90 -55.35 20.45
CA ILE A 5 -35.83 -54.22 20.69
C ILE A 5 -35.77 -53.55 22.10
N LYS A 6 -35.41 -52.24 22.09
CA LYS A 6 -35.84 -51.06 22.91
C LYS A 6 -35.27 -50.89 24.35
N ARG A 7 -34.99 -49.69 24.89
CA ARG A 7 -35.08 -48.25 24.45
C ARG A 7 -34.45 -47.31 25.52
N LYS A 8 -34.26 -46.03 25.11
CA LYS A 8 -34.21 -44.74 25.88
C LYS A 8 -32.90 -44.36 26.60
N ARG A 9 -32.40 -43.11 26.61
CA ARG A 9 -32.72 -41.80 25.96
C ARG A 9 -31.64 -40.77 26.41
N ARG A 10 -31.07 -39.95 25.50
CA ARG A 10 -30.70 -38.52 25.68
C ARG A 10 -30.11 -38.02 24.35
N MET A 11 -30.91 -37.35 23.52
CA MET A 11 -30.93 -35.90 23.26
C MET A 11 -29.62 -35.36 22.68
N ASP A 12 -29.55 -35.32 21.34
CA ASP A 12 -28.64 -34.46 20.58
C ASP A 12 -29.47 -33.56 19.65
N ARG A 13 -29.27 -32.25 19.75
CA ARG A 13 -29.83 -31.23 18.85
C ARG A 13 -28.73 -30.79 17.89
N LYS A 14 -28.81 -31.21 16.62
CA LYS A 14 -28.15 -30.54 15.48
C LYS A 14 -29.17 -29.61 14.79
N LYS A 15 -28.78 -28.35 14.54
CA LYS A 15 -29.39 -27.44 13.55
C LYS A 15 -28.27 -27.00 12.59
N THR A 16 -28.26 -27.39 11.31
CA THR A 16 -29.02 -26.94 10.11
C THR A 16 -28.23 -25.89 9.31
N ASN A 17 -27.75 -26.24 8.11
CA ASN A 17 -27.58 -25.32 6.99
C ASN A 17 -28.37 -25.90 5.80
N ARG A 18 -29.30 -25.11 5.25
CA ARG A 18 -30.23 -25.50 4.19
C ARG A 18 -29.84 -24.79 2.89
N THR A 19 -29.56 -25.59 1.87
CA THR A 19 -29.61 -25.23 0.44
C THR A 19 -30.87 -25.88 -0.14
N ARG A 20 -31.71 -25.16 -0.89
CA ARG A 20 -32.71 -25.77 -1.79
C ARG A 20 -33.02 -24.91 -3.02
N LEU A 21 -32.74 -25.51 -4.18
CA LEU A 21 -33.40 -25.36 -5.48
C LEU A 21 -34.93 -25.53 -5.39
N ILE A 22 -35.66 -24.99 -6.38
CA ILE A 22 -36.66 -25.69 -7.23
C ILE A 22 -36.96 -24.81 -8.46
N GLY A 23 -36.93 -25.41 -9.66
CA GLY A 23 -37.44 -24.83 -10.91
C GLY A 23 -38.71 -25.54 -11.39
N ILE A 24 -39.36 -24.99 -12.42
CA ILE A 24 -40.45 -25.50 -13.31
C ILE A 24 -40.76 -24.32 -14.26
N LEU A 25 -41.04 -24.39 -15.57
CA LEU A 25 -40.99 -25.38 -16.66
C LEU A 25 -41.26 -24.59 -17.97
N PHE A 26 -40.70 -25.03 -19.09
CA PHE A 26 -40.78 -24.42 -20.43
C PHE A 26 -42.17 -24.46 -21.11
N LEU A 27 -42.45 -23.45 -21.96
CA LEU A 27 -43.20 -23.63 -23.21
C LEU A 27 -42.62 -22.72 -24.31
N GLN A 28 -42.23 -23.33 -25.45
CA GLN A 28 -41.74 -22.64 -26.65
C GLN A 28 -42.91 -22.18 -27.54
N VAL A 29 -42.81 -20.95 -28.07
CA VAL A 29 -43.40 -20.57 -29.35
C VAL A 29 -42.33 -19.79 -30.13
N VAL A 30 -42.01 -20.27 -31.32
CA VAL A 30 -41.11 -19.60 -32.29
C VAL A 30 -41.93 -18.61 -33.12
N GLY A 31 -41.48 -17.37 -33.21
CA GLY A 31 -41.99 -16.36 -34.15
C GLY A 31 -41.02 -15.19 -34.24
N TRP A 32 -40.60 -14.83 -35.45
CA TRP A 32 -39.75 -13.67 -35.73
C TRP A 32 -40.46 -12.36 -35.35
N GLY A 33 -39.72 -11.38 -34.80
CA GLY A 33 -40.09 -9.96 -34.86
C GLY A 33 -40.14 -9.22 -33.51
N VAL A 34 -39.40 -8.10 -33.48
CA VAL A 34 -39.49 -6.96 -32.55
C VAL A 34 -39.01 -7.20 -31.10
N VAL A 35 -37.92 -6.52 -30.75
CA VAL A 35 -37.41 -6.41 -29.37
C VAL A 35 -38.37 -5.49 -28.60
N THR A 36 -39.35 -6.06 -27.91
CA THR A 36 -40.20 -5.33 -26.96
C THR A 36 -39.51 -5.34 -25.59
N GLY A 37 -39.13 -4.16 -25.10
CA GLY A 37 -38.57 -3.96 -23.77
C GLY A 37 -39.54 -4.39 -22.66
N CYS A 38 -39.01 -4.99 -21.59
CA CYS A 38 -39.76 -5.22 -20.36
C CYS A 38 -39.99 -3.87 -19.66
N VAL A 39 -41.25 -3.55 -19.38
CA VAL A 39 -41.70 -2.34 -18.68
C VAL A 39 -42.16 -2.76 -17.28
N GLU A 40 -41.55 -2.22 -16.22
CA GLU A 40 -42.20 -2.16 -14.90
C GLU A 40 -43.00 -0.85 -14.82
N ASP A 41 -44.33 -0.98 -14.80
CA ASP A 41 -45.30 0.12 -14.81
C ASP A 41 -45.53 0.60 -13.37
N GLY A 42 -44.70 1.54 -12.91
CA GLY A 42 -44.91 2.29 -11.66
C GLY A 42 -46.03 3.33 -11.83
N ARG A 43 -47.28 2.88 -11.96
CA ARG A 43 -48.46 3.74 -12.15
C ARG A 43 -48.72 4.62 -10.91
N ARG A 44 -48.67 5.95 -11.07
CA ARG A 44 -49.45 6.89 -10.24
C ARG A 44 -50.94 6.66 -10.52
N THR A 45 -51.75 6.46 -9.48
CA THR A 45 -53.20 6.27 -9.58
C THR A 45 -53.95 7.58 -9.83
N GLU A 46 -54.79 7.54 -10.89
CA GLU A 46 -56.06 8.25 -11.07
C GLU A 46 -56.08 9.79 -11.08
N THR A 47 -55.57 10.39 -12.17
CA THR A 47 -56.20 11.48 -12.97
C THR A 47 -55.34 11.88 -14.19
N ASP A 48 -54.44 11.03 -14.69
CA ASP A 48 -53.56 11.39 -15.80
C ASP A 48 -54.20 10.95 -17.13
N ASP A 49 -54.80 11.89 -17.85
CA ASP A 49 -55.45 11.72 -19.16
C ASP A 49 -54.44 11.59 -20.32
N ARG A 50 -53.18 11.24 -20.01
CA ARG A 50 -52.09 11.04 -20.96
C ARG A 50 -52.26 9.75 -21.77
N ASN A 51 -51.90 9.83 -23.05
CA ASN A 51 -51.86 8.66 -23.93
C ASN A 51 -50.43 8.13 -24.04
N SER A 52 -50.26 6.81 -23.95
CA SER A 52 -48.98 6.19 -24.29
C SER A 52 -48.73 6.31 -25.80
N ILE A 53 -47.54 6.77 -26.17
CA ILE A 53 -47.12 6.93 -27.56
C ILE A 53 -45.70 6.39 -27.75
N GLU A 54 -45.46 5.77 -28.89
CA GLU A 54 -44.12 5.36 -29.30
C GLU A 54 -43.49 6.46 -30.17
N VAL A 55 -42.29 6.89 -29.78
CA VAL A 55 -41.52 7.90 -30.51
C VAL A 55 -40.17 7.34 -30.95
N THR A 56 -39.69 7.80 -32.09
CA THR A 56 -38.33 7.51 -32.56
C THR A 56 -37.39 8.60 -32.08
N CYS A 57 -36.29 8.22 -31.44
CA CYS A 57 -35.22 9.10 -30.99
C CYS A 57 -33.95 8.85 -31.82
N CYS A 58 -33.31 9.93 -32.26
CA CYS A 58 -32.00 9.96 -32.88
C CYS A 58 -31.03 10.63 -31.91
N LEU A 59 -30.16 9.83 -31.30
CA LEU A 59 -29.14 10.26 -30.36
C LEU A 59 -27.81 10.40 -31.08
N GLN A 60 -27.21 11.58 -31.01
CA GLN A 60 -25.89 11.85 -31.56
C GLN A 60 -24.91 12.09 -30.42
N ILE A 61 -23.74 11.47 -30.46
CA ILE A 61 -22.69 11.73 -29.48
C ILE A 61 -21.87 12.93 -29.94
N GLU A 62 -21.72 13.92 -29.07
CA GLU A 62 -20.92 15.11 -29.33
C GLU A 62 -19.44 14.71 -29.49
N PRO A 63 -18.71 15.29 -30.47
CA PRO A 63 -17.27 15.14 -30.56
C PRO A 63 -16.57 15.65 -29.30
N LEU A 64 -15.39 15.10 -28.98
CA LEU A 64 -14.53 15.65 -27.95
C LEU A 64 -13.96 17.01 -28.39
N VAL A 65 -14.02 17.99 -27.50
CA VAL A 65 -13.44 19.31 -27.74
C VAL A 65 -11.94 19.27 -27.45
N GLY A 66 -11.12 19.85 -28.33
CA GLY A 66 -9.66 19.88 -28.18
C GLY A 66 -8.94 18.64 -28.71
N GLU A 67 -9.66 17.74 -29.38
CA GLU A 67 -9.06 16.56 -29.98
C GLU A 67 -8.33 16.91 -31.29
N PRO A 68 -7.06 16.49 -31.48
CA PRO A 68 -6.29 16.88 -32.66
C PRO A 68 -6.90 16.32 -33.95
N ALA A 69 -6.94 17.14 -35.00
CA ALA A 69 -7.64 16.86 -36.27
C ALA A 69 -7.14 15.61 -37.03
N THR A 70 -5.93 15.14 -36.74
CA THR A 70 -5.36 13.89 -37.28
C THR A 70 -4.34 13.32 -36.29
N ARG A 71 -4.55 12.08 -35.83
CA ARG A 71 -3.52 11.30 -35.14
C ARG A 71 -2.51 10.86 -36.20
N ALA A 72 -1.28 11.38 -36.16
CA ALA A 72 -0.28 11.09 -37.19
C ALA A 72 0.10 9.59 -37.27
N ASP A 73 -0.22 8.77 -36.27
CA ASP A 73 0.18 7.36 -36.19
C ASP A 73 -0.92 6.39 -35.73
N ASN A 74 -2.15 6.83 -35.41
CA ASN A 74 -3.20 6.02 -34.79
C ASN A 74 -2.76 5.18 -33.57
N THR A 75 -1.62 5.52 -32.95
CA THR A 75 -1.04 4.73 -31.86
C THR A 75 -1.64 5.23 -30.55
N LEU A 76 -2.34 4.33 -29.85
CA LEU A 76 -2.85 4.60 -28.52
C LEU A 76 -1.68 4.65 -27.54
N ILE A 77 -1.73 5.60 -26.60
CA ILE A 77 -0.83 5.56 -25.44
C ILE A 77 -1.52 4.84 -24.28
N ASN A 78 -0.76 4.48 -23.26
CA ASN A 78 -1.28 3.70 -22.14
C ASN A 78 -2.48 4.41 -21.47
N GLY A 79 -3.53 3.66 -21.18
CA GLY A 79 -4.78 4.17 -20.62
C GLY A 79 -5.74 4.82 -21.62
N GLU A 80 -5.38 4.95 -22.91
CA GLU A 80 -6.24 5.58 -23.92
C GLU A 80 -7.24 4.59 -24.54
N GLY A 81 -8.51 4.95 -24.55
CA GLY A 81 -9.56 4.22 -25.28
C GLY A 81 -9.58 4.56 -26.78
N THR A 82 -10.01 3.60 -27.60
CA THR A 82 -10.32 3.85 -29.02
C THR A 82 -11.53 4.76 -29.16
N THR A 83 -11.68 5.42 -30.32
CA THR A 83 -12.90 6.19 -30.63
C THR A 83 -14.18 5.36 -30.49
N ALA A 84 -14.13 4.06 -30.80
CA ALA A 84 -15.26 3.15 -30.64
C ALA A 84 -15.61 2.90 -29.17
N GLU A 85 -14.62 2.69 -28.32
CA GLU A 85 -14.79 2.52 -26.87
C GLU A 85 -15.26 3.82 -26.21
N GLU A 86 -14.75 4.97 -26.65
CA GLU A 86 -15.16 6.27 -26.12
C GLU A 86 -16.57 6.70 -26.58
N THR A 87 -17.18 6.02 -27.56
CA THR A 87 -18.53 6.30 -28.08
C THR A 87 -19.54 5.19 -27.79
N VAL A 88 -19.15 4.16 -27.04
CA VAL A 88 -20.05 3.03 -26.76
C VAL A 88 -21.14 3.44 -25.76
N VAL A 89 -22.38 3.02 -26.05
CA VAL A 89 -23.53 3.10 -25.15
C VAL A 89 -23.95 1.66 -24.83
N ASN A 90 -23.65 1.23 -23.61
CA ASN A 90 -23.94 -0.11 -23.08
C ASN A 90 -25.32 -0.18 -22.42
N ASP A 91 -25.77 0.92 -21.82
CA ASP A 91 -27.08 1.09 -21.23
C ASP A 91 -27.56 2.54 -21.39
N LEU A 92 -28.86 2.75 -21.32
CA LEU A 92 -29.50 4.05 -21.41
C LEU A 92 -30.72 4.10 -20.48
N THR A 93 -30.80 5.13 -19.65
CA THR A 93 -32.01 5.55 -18.95
C THR A 93 -32.56 6.81 -19.59
N VAL A 94 -33.87 6.84 -19.85
CA VAL A 94 -34.60 8.01 -20.35
C VAL A 94 -35.67 8.39 -19.35
N ILE A 95 -35.63 9.63 -18.88
CA ILE A 95 -36.59 10.20 -17.93
C ILE A 95 -37.37 11.31 -18.64
N GLN A 96 -38.69 11.18 -18.65
CA GLN A 96 -39.59 12.21 -19.14
C GLN A 96 -40.05 13.07 -17.97
N PHE A 97 -39.97 14.39 -18.12
CA PHE A 97 -40.46 15.38 -17.16
C PHE A 97 -41.62 16.20 -17.75
N ASP A 98 -42.57 16.56 -16.89
CA ASP A 98 -43.73 17.35 -17.28
C ASP A 98 -43.43 18.84 -17.32
N GLY A 99 -42.97 19.33 -18.47
CA GLY A 99 -42.74 20.76 -18.64
C GLY A 99 -41.64 21.11 -19.64
N ASN A 100 -40.98 22.22 -19.34
CA ASN A 100 -39.98 22.84 -20.20
C ASN A 100 -38.55 22.65 -19.69
N GLY A 101 -38.33 21.76 -18.73
CA GLY A 101 -37.03 21.57 -18.09
C GLY A 101 -36.78 22.59 -16.99
N ASP A 102 -37.82 22.93 -16.22
CA ASP A 102 -37.68 23.69 -14.99
C ASP A 102 -37.35 22.73 -13.84
N ALA A 103 -36.57 23.19 -12.85
CA ALA A 103 -36.12 22.35 -11.73
C ALA A 103 -37.26 21.72 -10.91
N THR A 104 -38.49 22.25 -11.03
CA THR A 104 -39.70 21.75 -10.37
C THR A 104 -40.49 20.76 -11.22
N ASP A 105 -40.13 20.54 -12.49
CA ASP A 105 -40.86 19.63 -13.37
C ASP A 105 -40.76 18.21 -12.81
N GLU A 106 -41.90 17.56 -12.60
CA GLU A 106 -41.96 16.21 -12.03
C GLU A 106 -41.71 15.13 -13.09
N SER A 107 -41.00 14.07 -12.71
CA SER A 107 -40.81 12.88 -13.54
C SER A 107 -42.15 12.18 -13.80
N ILE A 108 -42.45 11.91 -15.06
CA ILE A 108 -43.67 11.20 -15.50
C ILE A 108 -43.39 9.73 -15.73
N VAL A 109 -42.34 9.43 -16.50
CA VAL A 109 -42.05 8.07 -16.91
C VAL A 109 -40.57 7.85 -17.13
N ILE A 110 -40.11 6.66 -16.77
CA ILE A 110 -38.74 6.21 -16.95
C ILE A 110 -38.71 5.01 -17.87
N ARG A 111 -37.70 4.97 -18.75
CA ARG A 111 -37.40 3.85 -19.64
C ARG A 111 -35.94 3.50 -19.53
N THR A 112 -35.64 2.23 -19.31
CA THR A 112 -34.28 1.72 -19.29
C THR A 112 -34.06 0.77 -20.47
N PHE A 113 -32.85 0.80 -20.99
CA PHE A 113 -32.42 -0.03 -22.11
C PHE A 113 -31.03 -0.59 -21.80
N ASN A 114 -30.81 -1.85 -22.13
CA ASN A 114 -29.55 -2.56 -21.89
C ASN A 114 -29.03 -3.18 -23.18
N GLY A 115 -27.70 -3.22 -23.31
CA GLY A 115 -27.00 -3.76 -24.47
C GLY A 115 -26.80 -2.74 -25.59
N LYS A 116 -26.29 -3.21 -26.74
CA LYS A 116 -25.94 -2.34 -27.87
C LYS A 116 -27.19 -1.73 -28.50
N LEU A 117 -27.33 -0.41 -28.37
CA LEU A 117 -28.48 0.35 -28.89
C LEU A 117 -28.22 0.89 -30.31
N ASN A 118 -29.27 0.96 -31.13
CA ASN A 118 -29.23 1.71 -32.38
C ASN A 118 -29.62 3.17 -32.12
N LEU A 119 -28.60 4.00 -31.86
CA LEU A 119 -28.78 5.42 -31.54
C LEU A 119 -29.43 6.24 -32.67
N THR A 120 -29.41 5.76 -33.91
CA THR A 120 -29.99 6.51 -35.05
C THR A 120 -31.50 6.36 -35.21
N SER A 121 -32.09 5.35 -34.56
CA SER A 121 -33.52 5.05 -34.69
C SER A 121 -34.05 4.31 -33.46
N LEU A 122 -33.79 4.83 -32.26
CA LEU A 122 -34.21 4.20 -31.02
C LEU A 122 -35.71 4.40 -30.79
N SER A 123 -36.47 3.34 -30.53
CA SER A 123 -37.90 3.45 -30.24
C SER A 123 -38.14 3.54 -28.73
N ILE A 124 -38.89 4.55 -28.29
CA ILE A 124 -39.15 4.83 -26.87
C ILE A 124 -40.65 5.04 -26.65
N GLY A 125 -41.24 4.29 -25.72
CA GLY A 125 -42.62 4.52 -25.28
C GLY A 125 -42.69 5.62 -24.21
N LEU A 126 -43.38 6.72 -24.49
CA LEU A 126 -43.52 7.89 -23.61
C LEU A 126 -45.01 8.22 -23.36
N MET A 127 -45.28 9.20 -22.50
CA MET A 127 -46.64 9.60 -22.12
C MET A 127 -46.99 10.98 -22.68
N GLN A 128 -47.84 11.05 -23.71
CA GLN A 128 -48.26 12.31 -24.34
C GLN A 128 -49.32 13.04 -23.49
N PRO A 129 -49.10 14.32 -23.10
CA PRO A 129 -50.14 15.14 -22.48
C PRO A 129 -51.31 15.44 -23.43
N PRO A 130 -52.56 15.49 -22.95
CA PRO A 130 -53.72 15.82 -23.79
C PRO A 130 -53.63 17.21 -24.42
N SER A 131 -53.03 18.17 -23.69
CA SER A 131 -52.73 19.51 -24.21
C SER A 131 -51.73 19.50 -25.36
N LYS A 132 -51.02 18.37 -25.57
CA LYS A 132 -49.84 18.25 -26.44
C LYS A 132 -48.82 19.36 -26.13
N GLY A 133 -48.69 19.71 -24.85
CA GLY A 133 -47.65 20.59 -24.36
C GLY A 133 -46.26 20.02 -24.61
N SER A 134 -45.26 20.90 -24.52
CA SER A 134 -43.85 20.50 -24.54
C SER A 134 -43.54 19.58 -23.34
N GLN A 135 -42.65 18.62 -23.56
CA GLN A 135 -42.13 17.71 -22.54
C GLN A 135 -40.60 17.77 -22.58
N TYR A 136 -39.98 17.55 -21.43
CA TYR A 136 -38.52 17.54 -21.31
C TYR A 136 -38.04 16.10 -21.17
N LEU A 137 -37.15 15.67 -22.05
CA LEU A 137 -36.58 14.32 -22.05
C LEU A 137 -35.12 14.41 -21.66
N TYR A 138 -34.73 13.60 -20.67
CA TYR A 138 -33.36 13.50 -20.19
C TYR A 138 -32.84 12.09 -20.45
N PHE A 139 -31.65 11.99 -21.05
CA PHE A 139 -31.00 10.74 -21.46
C PHE A 139 -29.73 10.57 -20.64
N ILE A 140 -29.55 9.39 -20.02
CA ILE A 140 -28.39 9.05 -19.19
C ILE A 140 -27.83 7.72 -19.67
N CYS A 141 -26.62 7.73 -20.22
CA CYS A 141 -25.95 6.55 -20.75
C CYS A 141 -24.90 6.02 -19.78
N ASN A 142 -24.68 4.70 -19.78
CA ASN A 142 -23.61 4.01 -19.05
C ASN A 142 -23.62 4.29 -17.54
N ALA A 143 -24.82 4.40 -16.96
CA ALA A 143 -25.02 4.60 -15.53
C ALA A 143 -25.59 3.35 -14.84
N GLY A 144 -25.80 2.27 -15.60
CA GLY A 144 -26.47 1.07 -15.12
C GLY A 144 -27.86 1.38 -14.54
N ASP A 145 -28.24 0.65 -13.50
CA ASP A 145 -29.59 0.74 -12.92
C ASP A 145 -29.78 1.89 -11.92
N VAL A 146 -28.79 2.79 -11.75
CA VAL A 146 -28.80 3.86 -10.74
C VAL A 146 -30.07 4.72 -10.80
N PHE A 147 -30.59 4.96 -12.01
CA PHE A 147 -31.75 5.82 -12.26
C PHE A 147 -33.02 5.06 -12.67
N ALA A 148 -32.99 3.72 -12.68
CA ALA A 148 -34.10 2.90 -13.18
C ALA A 148 -35.43 3.15 -12.43
N ASN A 149 -35.34 3.53 -11.15
CA ASN A 149 -36.48 3.77 -10.26
C ASN A 149 -36.54 5.22 -9.73
N PHE A 150 -35.96 6.18 -10.47
CA PHE A 150 -35.99 7.57 -10.04
C PHE A 150 -37.45 8.09 -9.97
N VAL A 151 -37.77 8.84 -8.91
CA VAL A 151 -39.03 9.57 -8.77
C VAL A 151 -38.67 10.88 -8.10
N GLY A 152 -38.99 12.00 -8.73
CA GLY A 152 -38.62 13.31 -8.22
C GLY A 152 -38.77 14.41 -9.27
N THR A 153 -38.25 15.58 -8.96
CA THR A 153 -38.19 16.70 -9.90
C THR A 153 -36.91 16.69 -10.73
N LEU A 154 -36.85 17.48 -11.80
CA LEU A 154 -35.61 17.65 -12.58
C LEU A 154 -34.47 18.18 -11.70
N GLY A 155 -34.73 19.15 -10.81
CA GLY A 155 -33.70 19.67 -9.90
C GLY A 155 -33.14 18.60 -8.97
N GLU A 156 -33.99 17.71 -8.44
CA GLU A 156 -33.54 16.58 -7.62
C GLU A 156 -32.72 15.54 -8.40
N LEU A 157 -32.94 15.42 -9.72
CA LEU A 157 -32.12 14.61 -10.61
C LEU A 157 -30.75 15.27 -10.82
N GLU A 158 -30.73 16.56 -11.12
CA GLU A 158 -29.51 17.33 -11.41
C GLU A 158 -28.56 17.39 -10.20
N GLU A 159 -29.10 17.36 -8.98
CA GLU A 159 -28.34 17.28 -7.73
C GLU A 159 -27.77 15.87 -7.42
N LYS A 160 -28.05 14.85 -8.24
CA LYS A 160 -27.54 13.49 -7.99
C LYS A 160 -26.04 13.41 -8.20
N ILE A 161 -25.37 12.87 -7.18
CA ILE A 161 -23.94 12.59 -7.16
C ILE A 161 -23.70 11.13 -7.55
N LEU A 162 -22.92 10.92 -8.60
CA LEU A 162 -22.48 9.61 -9.08
C LEU A 162 -21.05 9.35 -8.64
N THR A 163 -20.86 8.38 -7.74
CA THR A 163 -19.52 7.95 -7.32
C THR A 163 -18.84 7.17 -8.44
N ILE A 164 -17.56 7.44 -8.65
CA ILE A 164 -16.77 6.84 -9.73
C ILE A 164 -15.89 5.75 -9.12
N SER A 165 -15.69 4.67 -9.88
CA SER A 165 -14.73 3.64 -9.49
C SER A 165 -13.33 4.23 -9.36
N ARG A 166 -12.59 3.78 -8.35
CA ARG A 166 -11.27 4.29 -7.98
C ARG A 166 -10.22 4.19 -9.10
N GLU A 167 -10.42 3.32 -10.09
CA GLU A 167 -9.47 3.04 -11.17
C GLU A 167 -9.51 4.05 -12.33
N GLY A 168 -10.45 5.01 -12.36
CA GLY A 168 -10.53 6.01 -13.45
C GLY A 168 -10.65 5.41 -14.86
N GLY A 169 -11.02 4.12 -14.96
CA GLY A 169 -11.05 3.32 -16.17
C GLY A 169 -12.48 2.95 -16.61
N LEU A 170 -12.60 2.62 -17.89
CA LEU A 170 -13.85 2.44 -18.66
C LEU A 170 -14.65 1.17 -18.33
N SER A 171 -14.50 0.55 -17.17
CA SER A 171 -15.06 -0.80 -16.91
C SER A 171 -16.60 -0.87 -16.99
N GLY A 172 -17.30 0.26 -16.84
CA GLY A 172 -18.75 0.42 -17.08
C GLY A 172 -19.12 1.29 -18.29
N GLY A 173 -18.14 1.79 -19.07
CA GLY A 173 -18.35 2.79 -20.12
C GLY A 173 -18.26 4.25 -19.63
N ILE A 174 -18.26 5.21 -20.56
CA ILE A 174 -18.21 6.65 -20.25
C ILE A 174 -19.63 7.15 -20.01
N VAL A 175 -19.92 7.70 -18.84
CA VAL A 175 -21.22 8.35 -18.58
C VAL A 175 -21.42 9.50 -19.55
N MET A 176 -22.56 9.51 -20.23
CA MET A 176 -22.98 10.59 -21.13
C MET A 176 -24.38 11.04 -20.77
N THR A 177 -24.65 12.33 -20.86
CA THR A 177 -26.00 12.88 -20.69
C THR A 177 -26.42 13.69 -21.89
N GLY A 178 -27.71 13.76 -22.13
CA GLY A 178 -28.29 14.64 -23.13
C GLY A 178 -29.71 14.98 -22.75
N ALA A 179 -30.22 16.10 -23.25
CA ALA A 179 -31.60 16.48 -23.01
C ALA A 179 -32.20 17.20 -24.21
N CYS A 180 -33.52 17.14 -24.35
CA CYS A 180 -34.24 17.87 -25.37
C CYS A 180 -35.66 18.22 -24.94
N ARG A 181 -36.18 19.32 -25.50
CA ARG A 181 -37.59 19.69 -25.43
C ARG A 181 -38.30 19.19 -26.67
N SER A 182 -39.43 18.52 -26.50
CA SER A 182 -40.21 18.03 -27.64
C SER A 182 -41.69 17.93 -27.31
N THR A 183 -42.53 18.17 -28.33
CA THR A 183 -43.92 17.73 -28.29
C THR A 183 -43.98 16.29 -28.76
N LEU A 184 -44.55 15.41 -27.93
CA LEU A 184 -44.58 13.98 -28.20
C LEU A 184 -45.65 13.63 -29.26
N VAL A 185 -45.38 13.92 -30.54
CA VAL A 185 -46.28 13.57 -31.66
C VAL A 185 -45.65 12.46 -32.49
N GLY A 186 -46.42 11.42 -32.81
CA GLY A 186 -45.95 10.27 -33.58
C GLY A 186 -45.50 10.67 -35.00
N GLY A 187 -44.45 10.02 -35.49
CA GLY A 187 -43.95 10.18 -36.87
C GLY A 187 -42.83 11.19 -37.07
N THR A 188 -42.56 12.09 -36.11
CA THR A 188 -41.41 13.02 -36.15
C THR A 188 -40.31 12.54 -35.22
N PRO A 189 -39.09 12.25 -35.72
CA PRO A 189 -37.98 11.83 -34.86
C PRO A 189 -37.56 12.94 -33.89
N ILE A 190 -37.41 12.58 -32.62
CA ILE A 190 -36.82 13.43 -31.58
C ILE A 190 -35.31 13.36 -31.70
N LYS A 191 -34.62 14.50 -31.69
CA LYS A 191 -33.16 14.56 -31.75
C LYS A 191 -32.61 15.05 -30.42
N ALA A 192 -31.59 14.37 -29.91
CA ALA A 192 -30.85 14.81 -28.75
C ALA A 192 -29.35 14.54 -28.95
N THR A 193 -28.54 15.42 -28.36
CA THR A 193 -27.08 15.28 -28.35
C THR A 193 -26.65 14.77 -26.98
N LEU A 194 -25.80 13.76 -26.98
CA LEU A 194 -25.18 13.16 -25.80
C LEU A 194 -23.77 13.71 -25.62
N THR A 195 -23.47 14.20 -24.43
CA THR A 195 -22.18 14.79 -24.06
C THR A 195 -21.54 13.97 -22.95
N ARG A 196 -20.25 13.66 -23.07
CA ARG A 196 -19.51 12.91 -22.04
C ARG A 196 -19.41 13.72 -20.74
N ARG A 197 -19.46 13.04 -19.61
CA ARG A 197 -19.33 13.63 -18.27
C ARG A 197 -17.91 13.61 -17.70
N PHE A 198 -16.94 13.20 -18.53
CA PHE A 198 -15.53 13.09 -18.18
C PHE A 198 -14.68 14.06 -19.01
N ALA A 199 -13.61 14.58 -18.40
CA ALA A 199 -12.47 15.19 -19.07
C ALA A 199 -11.42 14.11 -19.40
N LYS A 200 -10.76 14.23 -20.55
CA LYS A 200 -9.64 13.37 -20.97
C LYS A 200 -8.34 14.15 -20.81
N ILE A 201 -7.38 13.62 -20.06
CA ILE A 201 -6.05 14.22 -19.88
C ILE A 201 -5.04 13.33 -20.57
N ARG A 202 -4.38 13.84 -21.61
CA ARG A 202 -3.37 13.11 -22.36
C ARG A 202 -1.99 13.66 -22.04
N PHE A 203 -1.18 12.89 -21.31
CA PHE A 203 0.16 13.29 -20.90
C PHE A 203 1.25 12.63 -21.72
N THR A 204 2.21 13.45 -22.16
CA THR A 204 3.45 13.01 -22.81
C THR A 204 4.60 13.88 -22.30
N TYR A 205 5.81 13.34 -22.27
CA TYR A 205 7.01 14.14 -22.02
C TYR A 205 8.10 13.82 -23.04
N ASN A 206 9.01 14.77 -23.22
CA ASN A 206 10.21 14.61 -24.03
C ASN A 206 11.43 15.11 -23.25
N ALA A 207 12.52 14.33 -23.30
CA ALA A 207 13.82 14.63 -22.70
C ALA A 207 14.86 15.17 -23.71
N ASP A 208 14.53 15.31 -25.00
CA ASP A 208 15.47 15.83 -26.02
C ASP A 208 15.92 17.29 -25.76
N GLY A 209 15.22 18.02 -24.89
CA GLY A 209 15.55 19.39 -24.50
C GLY A 209 16.56 19.51 -23.37
N LEU A 210 17.07 18.38 -22.85
CA LEU A 210 18.04 18.38 -21.75
C LEU A 210 19.41 18.92 -22.19
N PRO A 211 20.18 19.51 -21.26
CA PRO A 211 21.58 19.85 -21.52
C PRO A 211 22.39 18.64 -22.00
N GLU A 212 23.40 18.89 -22.82
CA GLU A 212 24.28 17.82 -23.32
C GLU A 212 24.90 17.02 -22.17
N GLY A 213 24.77 15.69 -22.21
CA GLY A 213 25.28 14.78 -21.18
C GLY A 213 24.34 14.53 -20.00
N ASP A 214 23.30 15.35 -19.81
CA ASP A 214 22.31 15.12 -18.76
C ASP A 214 21.34 14.00 -19.18
N THR A 215 20.85 13.22 -18.21
CA THR A 215 19.89 12.15 -18.47
C THR A 215 18.73 12.16 -17.48
N PHE A 216 17.59 11.61 -17.90
CA PHE A 216 16.39 11.51 -17.09
C PHE A 216 15.72 10.14 -17.26
N GLU A 217 15.41 9.48 -16.15
CA GLU A 217 14.68 8.21 -16.08
C GLU A 217 13.38 8.42 -15.25
N PRO A 218 12.18 8.23 -15.84
CA PRO A 218 10.93 8.37 -15.10
C PRO A 218 10.71 7.20 -14.14
N VAL A 219 10.28 7.48 -12.91
CA VAL A 219 10.08 6.45 -11.87
C VAL A 219 8.66 6.39 -11.32
N TRP A 220 7.89 7.49 -11.44
CA TRP A 220 6.54 7.59 -10.90
C TRP A 220 5.76 8.64 -11.68
N LEU A 221 4.62 8.26 -12.24
CA LEU A 221 3.68 9.18 -12.87
C LEU A 221 2.31 9.03 -12.20
N GLN A 222 1.74 10.12 -11.71
CA GLN A 222 0.48 10.05 -10.98
C GLN A 222 -0.38 11.27 -11.24
N LEU A 223 -1.69 11.07 -11.25
CA LEU A 223 -2.69 12.13 -11.25
C LEU A 223 -3.25 12.29 -9.84
N LEU A 224 -3.16 13.50 -9.30
CA LEU A 224 -3.48 13.83 -7.91
C LEU A 224 -4.64 14.82 -7.85
N SER A 225 -5.33 14.84 -6.71
CA SER A 225 -6.50 15.70 -6.47
C SER A 225 -7.59 15.50 -7.55
N VAL A 226 -8.04 14.26 -7.71
CA VAL A 226 -9.09 13.87 -8.67
C VAL A 226 -10.44 13.76 -7.94
N PRO A 227 -11.53 14.35 -8.47
CA PRO A 227 -12.85 14.18 -7.87
C PRO A 227 -13.29 12.71 -7.84
N LYS A 228 -13.87 12.27 -6.72
CA LYS A 228 -14.35 10.88 -6.54
C LYS A 228 -15.74 10.64 -7.10
N ALA A 229 -16.43 11.71 -7.46
CA ALA A 229 -17.79 11.67 -7.95
C ALA A 229 -18.03 12.77 -8.98
N MET A 230 -19.14 12.65 -9.71
CA MET A 230 -19.61 13.64 -10.68
C MET A 230 -21.07 14.00 -10.45
N MET A 231 -21.47 15.14 -11.00
CA MET A 231 -22.86 15.53 -11.17
C MET A 231 -23.29 15.30 -12.63
N LEU A 232 -24.59 15.09 -12.85
CA LEU A 232 -25.16 14.84 -14.19
C LEU A 232 -25.15 16.09 -15.10
N GLU A 233 -25.26 17.28 -14.51
CA GLU A 233 -25.15 18.56 -15.22
C GLU A 233 -23.82 19.26 -14.93
N PRO A 234 -23.23 19.99 -15.90
CA PRO A 234 -21.95 20.67 -15.70
C PRO A 234 -22.04 21.53 -14.44
N ALA A 235 -20.98 21.49 -13.65
CA ALA A 235 -21.00 22.18 -12.37
C ALA A 235 -21.12 23.70 -12.59
N SER A 236 -21.49 24.37 -11.50
CA SER A 236 -21.38 25.82 -11.32
C SER A 236 -19.97 26.35 -11.69
N ALA A 237 -19.68 27.62 -11.43
CA ALA A 237 -18.35 28.18 -11.75
C ALA A 237 -17.18 27.37 -11.14
N THR A 238 -17.43 26.60 -10.06
CA THR A 238 -16.44 25.79 -9.34
C THR A 238 -17.03 24.45 -8.92
N THR A 239 -16.29 23.35 -9.10
CA THR A 239 -16.70 22.02 -8.61
C THR A 239 -16.79 22.00 -7.08
N ASP A 240 -17.92 21.54 -6.55
CA ASP A 240 -18.15 21.44 -5.11
C ASP A 240 -17.24 20.39 -4.47
N ILE A 241 -16.72 20.68 -3.27
CA ILE A 241 -15.87 19.77 -2.51
C ILE A 241 -16.60 18.54 -1.97
N VAL A 242 -17.94 18.57 -1.94
CA VAL A 242 -18.80 17.47 -1.48
C VAL A 242 -18.60 16.18 -2.30
N VAL A 243 -18.14 16.29 -3.55
CA VAL A 243 -17.82 15.12 -4.40
C VAL A 243 -16.64 14.31 -3.85
N GLY A 244 -15.84 14.91 -2.97
CA GLY A 244 -14.62 14.33 -2.41
C GLY A 244 -13.49 14.23 -3.43
N PHE A 245 -12.25 14.20 -2.94
CA PHE A 245 -11.04 14.15 -3.78
C PHE A 245 -10.09 13.05 -3.31
N SER A 246 -9.36 12.44 -4.24
CA SER A 246 -8.25 11.52 -3.96
C SER A 246 -7.24 11.49 -5.09
N ASP A 247 -6.06 10.99 -4.76
CA ASP A 247 -5.05 10.67 -5.75
C ASP A 247 -5.35 9.30 -6.38
N LEU A 248 -5.09 9.18 -7.69
CA LEU A 248 -5.17 7.90 -8.39
C LEU A 248 -3.92 7.06 -8.13
N ASP A 249 -3.99 5.76 -8.42
CA ASP A 249 -2.81 4.90 -8.33
C ASP A 249 -1.73 5.33 -9.35
N PRO A 250 -0.44 5.21 -8.99
CA PRO A 250 0.64 5.64 -9.86
C PRO A 250 0.86 4.67 -11.03
N VAL A 251 1.24 5.23 -12.17
CA VAL A 251 1.78 4.52 -13.32
C VAL A 251 3.28 4.31 -13.09
N LEU A 252 3.70 3.05 -13.05
CA LEU A 252 5.07 2.63 -12.71
C LEU A 252 5.80 1.90 -13.84
N LYS A 253 5.11 1.66 -14.97
CA LYS A 253 5.65 0.95 -16.14
C LYS A 253 5.39 1.77 -17.38
N GLU A 254 6.34 1.72 -18.31
CA GLU A 254 6.23 2.34 -19.62
C GLU A 254 5.85 3.83 -19.57
N ILE A 255 6.34 4.54 -18.54
CA ILE A 255 6.02 5.95 -18.31
C ILE A 255 6.51 6.80 -19.49
N GLU A 256 7.59 6.39 -20.14
CA GLU A 256 8.16 7.00 -21.34
C GLU A 256 7.19 7.04 -22.53
N LYS A 257 6.17 6.17 -22.56
CA LYS A 257 5.14 6.17 -23.60
C LYS A 257 4.02 7.18 -23.36
N GLY A 258 4.00 7.84 -22.19
CA GLY A 258 2.90 8.71 -21.78
C GLY A 258 1.69 7.93 -21.24
N TYR A 259 0.66 8.66 -20.82
CA TYR A 259 -0.54 8.08 -20.23
C TYR A 259 -1.79 8.95 -20.45
N VAL A 260 -2.97 8.32 -20.51
CA VAL A 260 -4.27 8.99 -20.55
C VAL A 260 -5.10 8.68 -19.30
N TRP A 261 -5.68 9.73 -18.71
CA TRP A 261 -6.69 9.60 -17.66
C TRP A 261 -8.04 10.13 -18.14
N TYR A 262 -9.11 9.47 -17.70
CA TYR A 262 -10.48 9.98 -17.77
C TYR A 262 -10.91 10.33 -16.35
N ILE A 263 -11.24 11.58 -16.12
CA ILE A 263 -11.67 12.05 -14.80
C ILE A 263 -12.99 12.82 -14.91
N PRO A 264 -13.81 12.85 -13.85
CA PRO A 264 -14.91 13.79 -13.80
C PRO A 264 -14.43 15.24 -13.93
N GLU A 265 -15.35 16.11 -14.33
CA GLU A 265 -15.12 17.54 -14.38
C GLU A 265 -14.58 18.11 -13.07
N ASN A 266 -13.53 18.93 -13.17
CA ASN A 266 -12.96 19.66 -12.05
C ASN A 266 -12.66 21.11 -12.44
N LYS A 267 -13.63 22.00 -12.18
CA LYS A 267 -13.49 23.44 -12.43
C LYS A 267 -13.02 24.14 -11.17
N ARG A 268 -11.85 24.77 -11.20
CA ARG A 268 -11.26 25.54 -10.07
C ARG A 268 -11.03 27.02 -10.38
N GLY A 269 -11.28 27.47 -11.60
CA GLY A 269 -11.17 28.86 -12.03
C GLY A 269 -9.75 29.28 -12.43
N LYS A 270 -9.50 30.59 -12.38
CA LYS A 270 -8.21 31.20 -12.70
C LYS A 270 -7.33 31.31 -11.47
N GLY A 271 -6.05 30.97 -11.62
CA GLY A 271 -5.04 31.08 -10.56
C GLY A 271 -4.48 32.49 -10.38
N LYS A 272 -3.43 32.54 -9.57
CA LYS A 272 -2.80 33.76 -9.05
C LYS A 272 -1.48 34.08 -9.76
N ASN A 273 -1.18 33.45 -10.89
CA ASN A 273 0.07 33.69 -11.61
C ASN A 273 0.02 35.07 -12.31
N THR A 274 0.76 36.03 -11.77
CA THR A 274 0.91 37.38 -12.36
C THR A 274 2.15 37.50 -13.25
N GLY A 275 3.03 36.49 -13.27
CA GLY A 275 4.28 36.49 -14.04
C GLY A 275 4.09 36.24 -15.54
N GLY A 276 2.91 35.74 -15.95
CA GLY A 276 2.56 35.52 -17.36
C GLY A 276 3.34 34.38 -18.04
N SER A 277 4.17 33.64 -17.29
CA SER A 277 4.93 32.48 -17.76
C SER A 277 4.32 31.18 -17.23
N ALA A 278 4.38 30.12 -18.05
CA ALA A 278 3.94 28.79 -17.63
C ALA A 278 4.77 28.23 -16.46
N ALA A 279 6.02 28.67 -16.33
CA ALA A 279 6.89 28.33 -15.21
C ALA A 279 6.32 28.78 -13.85
N ASN A 280 5.40 29.76 -13.85
CA ASN A 280 4.78 30.26 -12.62
C ASN A 280 3.40 29.63 -12.34
N LYS A 281 2.92 28.71 -13.18
CA LYS A 281 1.71 27.91 -12.93
C LYS A 281 2.03 26.69 -12.07
N GLY A 282 2.60 26.95 -10.89
CA GLY A 282 3.02 25.96 -9.90
C GLY A 282 2.11 25.92 -8.67
N ALA A 283 2.59 25.26 -7.62
CA ALA A 283 1.81 25.02 -6.39
C ALA A 283 1.42 26.30 -5.63
N VAL A 284 2.13 27.40 -5.86
CA VAL A 284 1.88 28.70 -5.20
C VAL A 284 0.81 29.54 -5.91
N SER A 285 0.51 29.24 -7.18
CA SER A 285 -0.44 30.01 -7.98
C SER A 285 -1.81 29.35 -8.11
N VAL A 286 -2.01 28.19 -7.47
CA VAL A 286 -3.31 27.52 -7.47
C VAL A 286 -4.39 28.37 -6.77
N PRO A 287 -5.64 28.36 -7.28
CA PRO A 287 -6.80 28.90 -6.56
C PRO A 287 -6.94 28.27 -5.16
N ASP A 288 -6.84 26.94 -5.09
CA ASP A 288 -6.99 26.12 -3.89
C ASP A 288 -6.34 24.72 -4.08
N ASN A 289 -6.43 23.87 -3.05
CA ASN A 289 -5.79 22.55 -3.01
C ASN A 289 -6.53 21.45 -3.79
N TYR A 290 -7.69 21.74 -4.39
CA TYR A 290 -8.52 20.78 -5.13
C TYR A 290 -8.26 20.82 -6.64
N CYS A 291 -7.27 21.59 -7.10
CA CYS A 291 -6.80 21.56 -8.49
C CYS A 291 -6.14 20.22 -8.81
N THR A 292 -6.69 19.49 -9.79
CA THR A 292 -6.06 18.29 -10.33
C THR A 292 -4.67 18.62 -10.88
N TYR A 293 -3.69 17.78 -10.59
CA TYR A 293 -2.35 17.93 -11.15
C TYR A 293 -1.67 16.61 -11.46
N ILE A 294 -0.75 16.68 -12.40
CA ILE A 294 0.13 15.58 -12.79
C ILE A 294 1.44 15.74 -12.01
N LEU A 295 1.90 14.66 -11.38
CA LEU A 295 3.22 14.56 -10.79
C LEU A 295 4.04 13.53 -11.58
N LEU A 296 5.11 14.00 -12.21
CA LEU A 296 6.15 13.15 -12.78
C LEU A 296 7.38 13.22 -11.89
N GLU A 297 7.76 12.10 -11.31
CA GLU A 297 9.02 11.91 -10.60
C GLU A 297 10.02 11.18 -11.50
N GLY A 298 11.29 11.54 -11.42
CA GLY A 298 12.36 10.77 -12.05
C GLY A 298 13.71 10.92 -11.38
N ARG A 299 14.65 10.09 -11.83
CA ARG A 299 16.07 10.22 -11.54
C ARG A 299 16.70 11.07 -12.64
N TYR A 300 17.42 12.11 -12.22
CA TYR A 300 18.10 13.02 -13.12
C TYR A 300 19.60 12.94 -12.86
N HIS A 301 20.38 12.62 -13.89
CA HIS A 301 21.83 12.72 -13.81
C HIS A 301 22.26 14.06 -14.40
N GLN A 302 22.92 14.89 -13.59
CA GLN A 302 23.49 16.15 -14.03
C GLN A 302 24.99 15.97 -14.32
N SER A 303 25.36 16.13 -15.58
CA SER A 303 26.73 15.92 -16.06
C SER A 303 27.72 16.97 -15.55
N SER A 304 27.25 18.21 -15.34
CA SER A 304 28.09 19.34 -14.96
C SER A 304 28.71 19.21 -13.56
N ASP A 305 28.04 18.50 -12.65
CA ASP A 305 28.54 18.19 -11.32
C ASP A 305 28.67 16.68 -11.04
N ASN A 306 28.31 15.84 -12.02
CA ASN A 306 28.33 14.39 -11.97
C ASN A 306 27.53 13.84 -10.78
N LYS A 307 26.34 14.38 -10.53
CA LYS A 307 25.45 13.94 -9.45
C LYS A 307 24.09 13.49 -9.95
N ASP A 308 23.53 12.57 -9.19
CA ASP A 308 22.15 12.13 -9.34
C ASP A 308 21.23 12.95 -8.42
N TYR A 309 20.09 13.34 -8.99
CA TYR A 309 19.02 14.05 -8.31
C TYR A 309 17.72 13.27 -8.42
N LYS A 310 16.92 13.35 -7.36
CA LYS A 310 15.50 13.07 -7.42
C LYS A 310 14.79 14.34 -7.83
N VAL A 311 14.07 14.32 -8.94
CA VAL A 311 13.34 15.49 -9.45
C VAL A 311 11.84 15.20 -9.51
N PHE A 312 11.06 16.22 -9.21
CA PHE A 312 9.61 16.24 -9.24
C PHE A 312 9.15 17.35 -10.16
N TYR A 313 8.31 16.99 -11.10
CA TYR A 313 7.68 17.90 -12.04
C TYR A 313 6.16 17.91 -11.82
N ARG A 314 5.62 19.04 -11.36
CA ARG A 314 4.21 19.21 -10.99
C ARG A 314 3.50 20.15 -11.97
N PHE A 315 2.46 19.67 -12.65
CA PHE A 315 1.73 20.44 -13.65
C PHE A 315 0.24 20.42 -13.45
N TYR A 316 -0.37 21.59 -13.64
CA TYR A 316 -1.81 21.76 -13.56
C TYR A 316 -2.37 21.90 -14.98
N PRO A 317 -3.09 20.89 -15.50
CA PRO A 317 -3.80 21.03 -16.77
C PRO A 317 -4.95 22.06 -16.65
N GLY A 318 -5.34 22.61 -17.80
CA GLY A 318 -6.43 23.57 -17.95
C GLY A 318 -6.43 24.17 -19.35
N ALA A 319 -7.33 25.12 -19.62
CA ALA A 319 -7.49 25.72 -20.94
C ALA A 319 -6.25 26.48 -21.43
N ASP A 320 -5.38 26.91 -20.52
CA ASP A 320 -4.12 27.58 -20.83
C ASP A 320 -2.99 27.12 -19.90
N ALA A 321 -1.75 27.40 -20.30
CA ALA A 321 -0.56 27.05 -19.53
C ALA A 321 -0.20 28.08 -18.44
N ILE A 322 -0.99 29.15 -18.26
CA ILE A 322 -0.62 30.31 -17.43
C ILE A 322 -1.42 30.38 -16.13
N ASN A 323 -2.75 30.33 -16.22
CA ASN A 323 -3.66 30.60 -15.11
C ASN A 323 -4.93 29.75 -15.09
N ASP A 324 -5.28 28.98 -16.12
CA ASP A 324 -6.52 28.20 -16.08
C ASP A 324 -6.39 26.86 -15.36
N PHE A 325 -7.23 26.57 -14.38
CA PHE A 325 -7.22 25.29 -13.65
C PHE A 325 -8.54 24.52 -13.85
N ASN A 326 -9.27 24.79 -14.93
CA ASN A 326 -10.54 24.14 -15.23
C ASN A 326 -10.33 22.93 -16.12
N LEU A 327 -10.91 21.79 -15.71
CA LEU A 327 -11.02 20.57 -16.47
C LEU A 327 -12.48 20.28 -16.73
N GLU A 328 -12.95 20.65 -17.91
CA GLU A 328 -14.34 20.57 -18.33
C GLU A 328 -14.68 19.17 -18.87
N SER A 329 -15.92 18.76 -18.63
CA SER A 329 -16.46 17.54 -19.23
C SER A 329 -16.44 17.61 -20.77
N ASN A 330 -16.28 16.46 -21.44
CA ASN A 330 -16.19 16.31 -22.90
C ASN A 330 -15.04 17.09 -23.58
N HIS A 331 -13.99 17.44 -22.81
CA HIS A 331 -12.78 18.09 -23.32
C HIS A 331 -11.55 17.18 -23.22
N VAL A 332 -10.59 17.45 -24.10
CA VAL A 332 -9.26 16.84 -24.07
C VAL A 332 -8.19 17.87 -23.74
N TYR A 333 -7.41 17.57 -22.72
CA TYR A 333 -6.28 18.36 -22.26
C TYR A 333 -5.00 17.64 -22.66
N ASN A 334 -4.38 18.12 -23.75
CA ASN A 334 -3.11 17.62 -24.24
C ASN A 334 -1.96 18.28 -23.48
N VAL A 335 -1.34 17.53 -22.56
CA VAL A 335 -0.23 17.99 -21.71
C VAL A 335 1.07 17.43 -22.27
N GLY A 336 1.80 18.26 -23.02
CA GLY A 336 3.14 17.97 -23.51
C GLY A 336 4.21 18.65 -22.66
N LEU A 337 5.07 17.86 -22.04
CA LEU A 337 6.20 18.37 -21.25
C LEU A 337 7.50 18.28 -22.03
N THR A 338 8.23 19.39 -22.15
CA THR A 338 9.63 19.38 -22.62
C THR A 338 10.55 19.61 -21.42
N LEU A 339 11.33 18.60 -21.07
CA LEU A 339 12.32 18.69 -20.00
C LEU A 339 13.52 19.50 -20.48
N LYS A 340 13.91 20.50 -19.68
CA LYS A 340 15.07 21.37 -19.94
C LYS A 340 16.11 21.35 -18.82
N GLY A 341 15.87 20.55 -17.78
CA GLY A 341 16.72 20.41 -16.60
C GLY A 341 15.94 20.45 -15.29
N ILE A 342 16.65 20.74 -14.21
CA ILE A 342 16.18 20.68 -12.82
C ILE A 342 16.19 22.05 -12.11
N GLY A 343 16.24 23.14 -12.87
CA GLY A 343 16.39 24.48 -12.31
C GLY A 343 15.21 24.92 -11.44
N ASN A 344 15.51 25.51 -10.28
CA ASN A 344 14.51 25.93 -9.28
C ASN A 344 13.82 27.27 -9.60
N ASN A 345 14.09 27.87 -10.76
CA ASN A 345 13.43 29.10 -11.22
C ASN A 345 12.06 28.82 -11.87
N ASP A 346 11.63 27.56 -11.89
CA ASP A 346 10.34 27.10 -12.39
C ASP A 346 9.55 26.52 -11.22
N ASP A 347 8.42 27.14 -10.86
CA ASP A 347 7.59 26.80 -9.69
C ASP A 347 6.96 25.39 -9.79
N ARG A 348 7.13 24.73 -10.93
CA ARG A 348 6.68 23.37 -11.23
C ARG A 348 7.75 22.33 -10.95
N VAL A 349 9.01 22.74 -10.77
CA VAL A 349 10.17 21.85 -10.63
C VAL A 349 10.67 21.91 -9.19
N ALA A 350 10.81 20.74 -8.57
CA ALA A 350 11.53 20.58 -7.31
C ALA A 350 12.56 19.49 -7.47
N SER A 351 13.77 19.70 -6.97
CA SER A 351 14.83 18.70 -6.99
C SER A 351 15.52 18.61 -5.64
N GLN A 352 16.06 17.43 -5.37
CA GLN A 352 16.91 17.15 -4.22
C GLN A 352 17.95 16.12 -4.65
N THR A 353 19.12 16.11 -4.01
CA THR A 353 20.12 15.07 -4.26
C THR A 353 19.51 13.70 -4.03
N ALA A 354 19.79 12.75 -4.92
CA ALA A 354 19.31 11.38 -4.78
C ALA A 354 20.08 10.70 -3.63
N GLU A 355 19.48 10.66 -2.45
CA GLU A 355 20.01 9.90 -1.33
C GLU A 355 19.47 8.47 -1.39
N SER A 356 20.35 7.49 -1.60
CA SER A 356 20.00 6.08 -1.41
C SER A 356 20.24 5.72 0.05
N LEU A 357 19.22 5.17 0.71
CA LEU A 357 19.44 4.51 2.00
C LEU A 357 20.44 3.37 1.80
N PRO A 358 21.44 3.22 2.69
CA PRO A 358 22.31 2.06 2.66
C PRO A 358 21.49 0.77 2.86
N GLY A 359 22.02 -0.35 2.36
CA GLY A 359 21.44 -1.65 2.62
C GLY A 359 21.31 -1.90 4.12
N ALA A 360 20.17 -2.43 4.55
CA ALA A 360 19.93 -2.82 5.94
C ALA A 360 18.88 -3.94 5.99
N ASN A 361 18.81 -4.68 7.09
CA ASN A 361 17.70 -5.60 7.36
C ASN A 361 16.61 -4.99 8.23
N CYS A 362 16.90 -3.85 8.86
CA CYS A 362 15.95 -3.05 9.62
C CYS A 362 15.99 -1.61 9.10
N TYR A 363 14.89 -1.12 8.57
CA TYR A 363 14.75 0.27 8.15
C TYR A 363 13.94 1.03 9.19
N MET A 364 14.52 2.11 9.71
CA MET A 364 13.82 3.05 10.60
C MET A 364 13.08 4.09 9.75
N THR A 365 11.83 4.37 10.09
CA THR A 365 11.01 5.34 9.37
C THR A 365 9.99 5.99 10.29
N ALA A 366 9.71 7.27 10.09
CA ALA A 366 8.75 7.99 10.93
C ALA A 366 7.30 7.61 10.57
N PRO A 367 6.36 7.61 11.55
CA PRO A 367 4.93 7.56 11.26
C PRO A 367 4.52 8.60 10.21
N GLY A 368 3.62 8.20 9.30
CA GLY A 368 3.08 9.08 8.25
C GLY A 368 4.03 9.41 7.10
N SER A 369 5.25 8.85 7.10
CA SER A 369 6.25 9.12 6.08
C SER A 369 6.21 8.16 4.90
N ILE A 370 7.09 8.40 3.92
CA ILE A 370 7.37 7.50 2.79
C ILE A 370 8.77 6.93 2.99
N LEU A 371 8.90 5.61 2.98
CA LEU A 371 10.20 4.94 3.00
C LEU A 371 10.50 4.42 1.59
N THR A 372 11.64 4.81 1.00
CA THR A 372 12.14 4.25 -0.27
C THR A 372 13.53 3.68 -0.06
N PHE A 373 13.79 2.45 -0.50
CA PHE A 373 15.09 1.80 -0.35
C PHE A 373 15.40 0.88 -1.53
N ASN A 374 16.71 0.66 -1.77
CA ASN A 374 17.20 -0.26 -2.80
C ASN A 374 17.23 -1.70 -2.26
N PRO A 375 16.38 -2.63 -2.76
CA PRO A 375 16.36 -4.01 -2.31
C PRO A 375 17.59 -4.82 -2.74
N TYR A 376 18.40 -4.33 -3.68
CA TYR A 376 19.63 -4.99 -4.15
C TYR A 376 20.87 -4.60 -3.32
N ALA A 377 20.76 -3.62 -2.43
CA ALA A 377 21.83 -3.24 -1.52
C ALA A 377 21.86 -4.18 -0.30
N ALA A 378 22.94 -4.96 -0.17
CA ALA A 378 23.14 -5.86 0.96
C ALA A 378 23.31 -5.08 2.28
N ALA A 379 22.79 -5.63 3.38
CA ALA A 379 22.94 -5.01 4.71
C ALA A 379 24.38 -4.98 5.24
N GLY A 380 25.25 -5.81 4.69
CA GLY A 380 26.64 -5.97 5.11
C GLY A 380 27.34 -6.98 4.21
N ILE A 381 28.48 -7.48 4.66
CA ILE A 381 29.27 -8.45 3.89
C ILE A 381 28.57 -9.81 3.77
N ASP A 382 28.82 -10.51 2.66
CA ASP A 382 28.39 -11.89 2.47
C ASP A 382 29.05 -12.82 3.51
N VAL A 383 28.33 -13.87 3.92
CA VAL A 383 28.84 -14.86 4.88
C VAL A 383 29.24 -16.12 4.13
N SER A 384 30.56 -16.27 3.92
CA SER A 384 31.13 -17.33 3.09
C SER A 384 30.77 -18.74 3.56
N SER A 385 30.60 -18.97 4.87
CA SER A 385 30.22 -20.27 5.41
C SER A 385 28.84 -20.77 4.98
N THR A 386 27.99 -19.88 4.48
CA THR A 386 26.66 -20.22 3.94
C THR A 386 26.68 -20.59 2.46
N GLY A 387 27.77 -20.30 1.75
CA GLY A 387 27.84 -20.42 0.29
C GLY A 387 26.93 -19.46 -0.47
N TRP A 388 26.33 -18.47 0.23
CA TRP A 388 25.43 -17.49 -0.36
C TRP A 388 26.10 -16.15 -0.56
N THR A 389 25.63 -15.44 -1.58
CA THR A 389 25.82 -14.00 -1.72
C THR A 389 24.46 -13.32 -1.78
N TYR A 390 24.37 -12.09 -1.25
CA TYR A 390 23.13 -11.32 -1.32
C TYR A 390 22.68 -11.12 -2.76
N ALA A 391 23.59 -10.70 -3.64
CA ALA A 391 23.34 -10.50 -5.06
C ALA A 391 22.96 -11.81 -5.78
N GLY A 392 23.54 -12.94 -5.38
CA GLY A 392 23.15 -14.26 -5.88
C GLY A 392 21.69 -14.61 -5.57
N ARG A 393 21.14 -14.05 -4.49
CA ARG A 393 19.74 -14.28 -4.09
C ARG A 393 18.76 -13.27 -4.65
N MET A 394 19.12 -11.99 -4.66
CA MET A 394 18.24 -10.88 -5.06
C MET A 394 18.36 -10.55 -6.55
N GLY A 395 19.49 -10.85 -7.18
CA GLY A 395 19.85 -10.33 -8.50
C GLY A 395 20.37 -8.90 -8.44
N THR A 396 20.24 -8.18 -9.56
CA THR A 396 20.48 -6.73 -9.68
C THR A 396 19.21 -6.05 -10.20
N LYS A 397 19.21 -4.71 -10.35
CA LYS A 397 18.11 -4.00 -11.04
C LYS A 397 17.87 -4.58 -12.44
N GLU A 398 18.93 -4.79 -13.21
CA GLU A 398 18.90 -5.24 -14.61
C GLU A 398 18.56 -6.73 -14.75
N GLN A 399 18.92 -7.52 -13.74
CA GLN A 399 18.69 -8.96 -13.68
C GLN A 399 17.98 -9.32 -12.38
N SER A 400 16.82 -8.69 -12.17
CA SER A 400 16.06 -8.87 -10.94
C SER A 400 15.53 -10.29 -10.82
N LYS A 401 15.61 -10.84 -9.60
CA LYS A 401 14.88 -12.06 -9.22
C LYS A 401 13.54 -11.75 -8.55
N ILE A 402 13.28 -10.48 -8.24
CA ILE A 402 12.06 -10.01 -7.58
C ILE A 402 10.95 -9.92 -8.62
N ASP A 403 9.88 -10.67 -8.39
CA ASP A 403 8.64 -10.58 -9.15
C ASP A 403 7.69 -9.54 -8.54
N HIS A 404 7.48 -9.62 -7.22
CA HIS A 404 6.68 -8.65 -6.47
C HIS A 404 7.16 -8.52 -5.02
N VAL A 405 6.59 -7.53 -4.32
CA VAL A 405 6.88 -7.22 -2.92
C VAL A 405 5.57 -7.20 -2.14
N GLY A 406 5.57 -7.74 -0.92
CA GLY A 406 4.36 -7.86 -0.12
C GLY A 406 4.61 -7.78 1.38
N LEU A 407 3.56 -7.46 2.12
CA LEU A 407 3.56 -7.50 3.58
C LEU A 407 3.52 -8.95 4.07
N VAL A 408 4.41 -9.31 4.98
CA VAL A 408 4.38 -10.61 5.69
C VAL A 408 3.55 -10.48 6.96
N TRP A 409 3.84 -9.45 7.76
CA TRP A 409 3.08 -9.15 8.98
C TRP A 409 3.28 -7.70 9.42
N GLN A 410 2.35 -7.20 10.22
CA GLN A 410 2.41 -5.91 10.91
C GLN A 410 1.84 -6.03 12.32
N THR A 411 2.31 -5.19 13.24
CA THR A 411 1.85 -5.21 14.66
C THR A 411 0.52 -4.50 14.87
N GLU A 412 0.16 -3.58 13.97
CA GLU A 412 -1.13 -2.90 13.94
C GLU A 412 -1.69 -2.97 12.52
N PRO A 413 -3.00 -3.27 12.32
CA PRO A 413 -3.59 -3.29 10.99
C PRO A 413 -3.48 -1.93 10.28
N GLY A 414 -2.99 -1.97 9.05
CA GLY A 414 -2.89 -0.79 8.18
C GLY A 414 -1.66 0.09 8.41
N LEU A 415 -0.63 -0.37 9.14
CA LEU A 415 0.64 0.36 9.29
C LEU A 415 1.30 0.65 7.94
N ILE A 416 1.37 -0.37 7.08
CA ILE A 416 1.81 -0.20 5.69
C ILE A 416 0.56 -0.02 4.83
N ARG A 417 0.36 1.19 4.31
CA ARG A 417 -0.83 1.53 3.50
C ARG A 417 -0.71 1.03 2.08
N ASN A 418 0.48 1.21 1.49
CA ASN A 418 0.78 0.78 0.12
C ASN A 418 2.24 0.34 0.00
N ILE A 419 2.48 -0.60 -0.91
CA ILE A 419 3.80 -1.11 -1.28
C ILE A 419 3.93 -1.00 -2.79
N TYR A 420 4.99 -0.35 -3.25
CA TYR A 420 5.29 -0.20 -4.66
C TYR A 420 6.68 -0.75 -4.96
N TYR A 421 6.78 -1.52 -6.03
CA TYR A 421 8.06 -1.86 -6.64
C TYR A 421 8.27 -0.94 -7.85
N LEU A 422 9.21 0.00 -7.72
CA LEU A 422 9.51 1.02 -8.72
C LEU A 422 10.40 0.40 -9.80
N ILE A 423 9.80 -0.12 -10.87
CA ILE A 423 10.50 -0.97 -11.84
C ILE A 423 11.66 -0.23 -12.51
N SER A 424 11.49 1.04 -12.89
CA SER A 424 12.55 1.83 -13.49
C SER A 424 13.76 1.99 -12.56
N SER A 425 13.57 2.40 -11.30
CA SER A 425 14.70 2.58 -10.37
C SER A 425 15.16 1.29 -9.69
N GLY A 426 14.35 0.23 -9.72
CA GLY A 426 14.56 -1.01 -8.97
C GLY A 426 14.31 -0.88 -7.47
N GLU A 427 13.74 0.22 -6.98
CA GLU A 427 13.55 0.49 -5.54
C GLU A 427 12.20 0.00 -5.01
N ILE A 428 12.11 -0.20 -3.70
CA ILE A 428 10.86 -0.45 -2.99
C ILE A 428 10.43 0.84 -2.30
N ARG A 429 9.17 1.24 -2.50
CA ARG A 429 8.55 2.38 -1.82
C ARG A 429 7.37 1.95 -0.97
N LEU A 430 7.38 2.33 0.31
CA LEU A 430 6.34 2.05 1.28
C LEU A 430 5.68 3.36 1.71
N ALA A 431 4.34 3.39 1.67
CA ALA A 431 3.56 4.47 2.26
C ALA A 431 3.13 4.07 3.68
N ILE A 432 3.59 4.80 4.67
CA ILE A 432 3.39 4.46 6.09
C ILE A 432 2.19 5.23 6.63
N ASP A 433 1.33 4.59 7.42
CA ASP A 433 0.25 5.27 8.15
C ASP A 433 0.81 6.14 9.29
N ASN A 434 0.02 7.09 9.79
CA ASN A 434 0.44 7.96 10.89
C ASN A 434 0.35 7.26 12.26
N LYS A 435 0.99 6.09 12.38
CA LYS A 435 1.05 5.26 13.58
C LYS A 435 2.43 4.63 13.73
N SER A 436 2.92 4.54 14.97
CA SER A 436 4.13 3.80 15.30
C SER A 436 3.87 2.31 15.36
N GLY A 437 4.88 1.50 15.06
CA GLY A 437 4.74 0.05 15.03
C GLY A 437 5.89 -0.63 14.31
N ASN A 438 5.64 -1.90 14.00
CA ASN A 438 6.58 -2.76 13.31
C ASN A 438 5.88 -3.55 12.22
N ALA A 439 6.56 -3.71 11.10
CA ALA A 439 6.14 -4.57 10.00
C ALA A 439 7.32 -5.37 9.44
N LEU A 440 7.01 -6.45 8.76
CA LEU A 440 7.96 -7.21 7.96
C LEU A 440 7.46 -7.24 6.51
N VAL A 441 8.27 -6.71 5.60
CA VAL A 441 7.98 -6.69 4.16
C VAL A 441 8.96 -7.63 3.47
N ALA A 442 8.50 -8.34 2.44
CA ALA A 442 9.30 -9.33 1.72
C ALA A 442 9.25 -9.14 0.21
N ALA A 443 10.35 -9.48 -0.46
CA ALA A 443 10.44 -9.66 -1.89
C ALA A 443 10.22 -11.14 -2.23
N TYR A 444 9.47 -11.40 -3.30
CA TYR A 444 9.06 -12.72 -3.73
C TYR A 444 9.55 -12.99 -5.15
N ASP A 445 9.83 -14.25 -5.44
CA ASP A 445 10.04 -14.70 -6.82
C ASP A 445 8.71 -15.00 -7.54
N GLY A 446 8.78 -15.31 -8.83
CA GLY A 446 7.59 -15.64 -9.65
C GLY A 446 6.84 -16.92 -9.23
N ASN A 447 7.36 -17.68 -8.25
CA ASN A 447 6.68 -18.82 -7.65
C ASN A 447 6.09 -18.48 -6.25
N ASN A 448 5.99 -17.19 -5.90
CA ASN A 448 5.55 -16.70 -4.60
C ASN A 448 6.41 -17.17 -3.42
N ARG A 449 7.72 -17.43 -3.64
CA ARG A 449 8.65 -17.78 -2.56
C ARG A 449 9.40 -16.54 -2.11
N ILE A 450 9.51 -16.33 -0.80
CA ILE A 450 10.26 -15.21 -0.24
C ILE A 450 11.75 -15.36 -0.56
N LEU A 451 12.28 -14.35 -1.25
CA LEU A 451 13.71 -14.16 -1.49
C LEU A 451 14.35 -13.49 -0.28
N TRP A 452 13.78 -12.39 0.20
CA TRP A 452 14.32 -11.69 1.35
C TRP A 452 13.23 -10.90 2.03
N SER A 453 13.48 -10.53 3.28
CA SER A 453 12.55 -9.77 4.10
C SER A 453 13.29 -8.73 4.93
N TRP A 454 12.63 -7.60 5.13
CA TRP A 454 13.13 -6.43 5.83
C TRP A 454 12.16 -6.03 6.94
N HIS A 455 12.72 -5.80 8.13
CA HIS A 455 12.01 -5.23 9.26
C HIS A 455 11.84 -3.74 9.05
N ILE A 456 10.60 -3.26 9.07
CA ILE A 456 10.27 -1.84 9.02
C ILE A 456 9.93 -1.42 10.45
N TRP A 457 10.81 -0.64 11.07
CA TRP A 457 10.63 -0.08 12.40
C TRP A 457 10.06 1.33 12.27
N ILE A 458 8.75 1.44 12.50
CA ILE A 458 8.00 2.69 12.34
C ILE A 458 8.00 3.42 13.69
N THR A 459 8.83 4.45 13.80
CA THR A 459 9.13 5.13 15.06
C THR A 459 9.56 6.58 14.82
N ASP A 460 9.26 7.46 15.76
CA ASP A 460 9.71 8.85 15.78
C ASP A 460 11.16 9.00 16.28
N TYR A 461 11.68 8.00 17.01
CA TYR A 461 13.10 7.84 17.33
C TYR A 461 13.96 7.74 16.08
N SER A 462 14.99 8.58 15.96
CA SER A 462 15.96 8.51 14.86
C SER A 462 17.40 8.60 15.38
N VAL A 463 18.26 7.75 14.82
CA VAL A 463 19.69 7.66 15.18
C VAL A 463 20.60 8.26 14.11
N ALA A 464 20.04 8.98 13.13
CA ALA A 464 20.79 9.55 12.01
C ALA A 464 21.91 10.51 12.46
N LYS A 465 21.70 11.22 13.58
CA LYS A 465 22.65 12.19 14.15
C LYS A 465 23.73 11.57 15.05
N ALA A 466 23.66 10.25 15.31
CA ALA A 466 24.60 9.60 16.19
C ALA A 466 25.99 9.52 15.54
N ASP A 467 27.01 10.02 16.22
CA ASP A 467 28.38 10.08 15.68
C ASP A 467 29.44 9.86 16.76
N TYR A 468 30.59 9.27 16.38
CA TYR A 468 31.71 9.00 17.29
C TYR A 468 32.42 10.24 17.83
N SER A 469 32.18 11.41 17.22
CA SER A 469 32.59 12.72 17.72
C SER A 469 31.81 13.19 18.96
N MET A 470 30.78 12.46 19.42
CA MET A 470 30.04 12.83 20.63
C MET A 470 30.96 12.97 21.86
N GLU A 471 30.74 14.04 22.62
CA GLU A 471 31.37 14.28 23.91
C GLU A 471 30.57 13.63 25.05
N GLY A 472 31.24 13.23 26.12
CA GLY A 472 30.61 12.60 27.28
C GLY A 472 30.11 11.17 27.03
N THR A 473 29.20 10.72 27.89
CA THR A 473 28.66 9.34 27.90
C THR A 473 27.27 9.22 27.26
N SER A 474 26.63 10.33 26.88
CA SER A 474 25.31 10.38 26.23
C SER A 474 25.20 11.57 25.28
N ALA A 475 24.45 11.41 24.18
CA ALA A 475 24.08 12.48 23.27
C ALA A 475 22.61 12.37 22.87
N GLU A 476 21.94 13.51 22.74
CA GLU A 476 20.57 13.59 22.23
C GLU A 476 20.53 13.27 20.74
N VAL A 477 19.51 12.53 20.36
CA VAL A 477 19.09 12.33 18.96
C VAL A 477 17.59 12.59 18.87
N ASP A 478 17.01 12.52 17.68
CA ASP A 478 15.59 12.85 17.53
C ASP A 478 14.74 11.84 18.32
N ASN A 479 13.95 12.34 19.27
CA ASN A 479 13.06 11.59 20.16
C ASN A 479 13.76 10.47 20.97
N GLY A 480 15.03 10.68 21.34
CA GLY A 480 15.75 9.76 22.23
C GLY A 480 17.21 10.12 22.44
N TYR A 481 17.98 9.13 22.85
CA TYR A 481 19.41 9.27 23.13
C TYR A 481 20.25 8.20 22.43
N VAL A 482 21.55 8.43 22.39
CA VAL A 482 22.58 7.41 22.21
C VAL A 482 23.61 7.51 23.32
N TYR A 483 24.26 6.40 23.67
CA TYR A 483 25.15 6.31 24.83
C TYR A 483 26.50 5.72 24.48
N LYS A 484 27.58 6.29 25.01
CA LYS A 484 28.94 5.81 24.77
C LYS A 484 29.43 4.93 25.92
N PHE A 485 29.70 3.67 25.63
CA PHE A 485 30.21 2.68 26.59
C PHE A 485 31.22 1.73 25.93
N LYS A 486 32.38 1.51 26.58
CA LYS A 486 33.50 0.69 26.08
C LYS A 486 33.92 1.04 24.64
N ASP A 487 33.96 2.34 24.31
CA ASP A 487 34.27 2.85 22.97
C ASP A 487 33.27 2.46 21.87
N TYR A 488 32.04 2.10 22.24
CA TYR A 488 30.91 1.90 21.32
C TYR A 488 29.77 2.85 21.65
N ILE A 489 29.08 3.30 20.60
CA ILE A 489 27.85 4.07 20.74
C ILE A 489 26.67 3.10 20.66
N TRP A 490 25.84 3.09 21.68
CA TRP A 490 24.66 2.26 21.84
C TRP A 490 23.39 3.07 21.58
N MET A 491 22.41 2.46 20.92
CA MET A 491 21.04 2.99 20.89
C MET A 491 20.44 3.04 22.31
N ASP A 492 19.44 3.89 22.55
CA ASP A 492 18.69 3.94 23.83
C ASP A 492 17.57 2.89 23.95
N ARG A 493 17.24 2.21 22.86
CA ARG A 493 16.29 1.09 22.80
C ARG A 493 16.70 0.04 21.76
N GLY A 494 16.16 -1.17 21.87
CA GLY A 494 16.42 -2.25 20.91
C GLY A 494 15.60 -2.06 19.62
N PRO A 495 16.02 -2.67 18.48
CA PRO A 495 15.24 -2.61 17.24
C PRO A 495 13.80 -3.05 17.46
N GLY A 496 12.87 -2.22 16.98
CA GLY A 496 11.43 -2.43 17.07
C GLY A 496 10.75 -1.99 18.38
N ALA A 497 11.51 -1.51 19.37
CA ALA A 497 10.92 -0.88 20.54
C ALA A 497 10.31 0.48 20.17
N LEU A 498 9.11 0.80 20.64
CA LEU A 498 8.41 2.05 20.33
C LEU A 498 8.58 3.11 21.43
N SER A 499 9.27 2.78 22.53
CA SER A 499 9.53 3.67 23.65
C SER A 499 10.85 3.30 24.35
N ASN A 500 11.46 4.25 25.05
CA ASN A 500 12.51 4.00 26.03
C ASN A 500 11.98 4.11 27.49
N GLU A 501 10.68 4.38 27.65
CA GLU A 501 10.03 4.47 28.97
C GLU A 501 10.01 3.11 29.65
N ARG A 502 10.67 3.00 30.80
CA ARG A 502 10.95 1.72 31.46
C ARG A 502 9.69 0.96 31.87
N THR A 503 8.64 1.68 32.25
CA THR A 503 7.37 1.11 32.70
C THR A 503 6.39 0.85 31.55
N ASN A 504 6.75 1.23 30.31
CA ASN A 504 5.95 0.97 29.12
C ASN A 504 6.44 -0.31 28.42
N VAL A 505 5.54 -1.28 28.21
CA VAL A 505 5.90 -2.58 27.60
C VAL A 505 6.38 -2.44 26.15
N THR A 506 6.04 -1.35 25.47
CA THR A 506 6.55 -1.07 24.12
C THR A 506 8.04 -0.73 24.10
N ASN A 507 8.70 -0.65 25.26
CA ASN A 507 10.17 -0.62 25.34
C ASN A 507 10.84 -1.97 25.04
N PHE A 508 10.06 -3.04 24.90
CA PHE A 508 10.56 -4.31 24.43
C PHE A 508 10.88 -4.21 22.93
N GLY A 509 12.14 -4.45 22.59
CA GLY A 509 12.55 -4.65 21.21
C GLY A 509 12.15 -6.05 20.71
N MET A 510 12.51 -6.34 19.46
CA MET A 510 12.30 -7.65 18.86
C MET A 510 13.27 -8.70 19.41
N ASN A 511 12.87 -9.97 19.31
CA ASN A 511 13.73 -11.11 19.57
C ASN A 511 14.25 -11.70 18.25
N TYR A 512 15.45 -12.26 18.28
CA TYR A 512 16.11 -12.84 17.11
C TYR A 512 16.72 -14.18 17.47
N GLN A 513 16.74 -15.11 16.51
CA GLN A 513 17.62 -16.27 16.58
C GLN A 513 19.03 -15.82 16.17
N TRP A 514 20.08 -16.31 16.85
CA TRP A 514 21.43 -15.79 16.62
C TRP A 514 21.87 -16.00 15.16
N GLY A 515 22.31 -14.94 14.50
CA GLY A 515 22.69 -14.99 13.08
C GLY A 515 21.53 -14.83 12.10
N ARG A 516 20.29 -14.63 12.57
CA ARG A 516 19.09 -14.48 11.72
C ARG A 516 18.62 -13.03 11.69
N LYS A 517 18.42 -12.49 10.50
CA LYS A 517 17.91 -11.12 10.30
C LYS A 517 16.44 -10.91 10.69
N ASP A 518 15.63 -11.97 10.63
CA ASP A 518 14.16 -11.85 10.77
C ASP A 518 13.77 -11.67 12.24
N PRO A 519 13.00 -10.62 12.58
CA PRO A 519 12.52 -10.38 13.93
C PRO A 519 11.35 -11.29 14.32
N PHE A 520 11.31 -11.63 15.60
CA PHE A 520 10.18 -12.22 16.30
C PHE A 520 9.64 -11.25 17.33
N VAL A 521 8.33 -11.04 17.30
CA VAL A 521 7.65 -10.14 18.23
C VAL A 521 7.91 -10.50 19.69
N PRO A 522 8.05 -9.50 20.58
CA PRO A 522 8.23 -9.75 22.01
C PRO A 522 6.90 -10.15 22.67
N ALA A 523 6.95 -10.35 23.99
CA ALA A 523 5.74 -10.37 24.79
C ALA A 523 5.09 -8.98 24.86
N ASN A 524 3.77 -8.91 25.05
CA ASN A 524 3.02 -7.64 25.13
C ASN A 524 2.65 -7.22 26.56
N THR A 525 3.14 -7.93 27.58
CA THR A 525 2.97 -7.55 28.99
C THR A 525 4.28 -7.82 29.75
N PHE A 526 4.43 -7.29 30.96
CA PHE A 526 5.59 -7.58 31.81
C PHE A 526 5.47 -8.87 32.62
N THR A 527 4.30 -9.48 32.72
CA THR A 527 4.02 -10.57 33.67
C THR A 527 3.48 -11.84 33.04
N ALA A 528 3.06 -11.79 31.77
CA ALA A 528 2.53 -12.95 31.06
C ALA A 528 3.36 -13.25 29.80
N ASN A 529 3.43 -14.54 29.47
CA ASN A 529 4.07 -15.07 28.27
C ASN A 529 3.15 -14.95 27.03
N THR A 530 2.50 -13.80 26.86
CA THR A 530 1.61 -13.52 25.73
C THR A 530 2.35 -12.69 24.70
N LEU A 531 2.37 -13.14 23.44
CA LEU A 531 3.04 -12.42 22.35
C LEU A 531 2.25 -11.20 21.89
N THR A 532 2.98 -10.18 21.43
CA THR A 532 2.37 -9.07 20.68
C THR A 532 1.66 -9.63 19.45
N PRO A 533 0.37 -9.31 19.26
CA PRO A 533 -0.37 -9.73 18.07
C PRO A 533 0.29 -9.21 16.79
N THR A 534 0.14 -9.99 15.73
CA THR A 534 0.54 -9.60 14.37
C THR A 534 -0.60 -9.86 13.41
N TYR A 535 -0.64 -9.09 12.33
CA TYR A 535 -1.70 -9.09 11.34
C TYR A 535 -1.13 -9.14 9.92
N ASP A 536 -1.85 -9.73 8.99
CA ASP A 536 -1.52 -9.70 7.57
C ASP A 536 -2.02 -8.39 6.90
N ALA A 537 -2.01 -8.36 5.57
CA ALA A 537 -2.49 -7.22 4.78
C ALA A 537 -4.02 -7.02 4.85
N ASN A 538 -4.78 -8.07 5.14
CA ASN A 538 -6.24 -8.01 5.30
C ASN A 538 -6.65 -7.61 6.73
N GLY A 539 -5.68 -7.47 7.63
CA GLY A 539 -5.93 -7.23 9.06
C GLY A 539 -6.31 -8.51 9.82
N GLU A 540 -6.12 -9.69 9.22
CA GLU A 540 -6.34 -10.96 9.89
C GLU A 540 -5.14 -11.31 10.77
N ARG A 541 -5.41 -11.90 11.94
CA ARG A 541 -4.36 -12.25 12.90
C ARG A 541 -3.49 -13.39 12.36
N VAL A 542 -2.17 -13.18 12.36
CA VAL A 542 -1.16 -14.19 12.03
C VAL A 542 -0.30 -14.48 13.24
N GLU A 543 0.04 -15.75 13.48
CA GLU A 543 0.84 -16.16 14.63
C GLU A 543 2.24 -16.58 14.20
N THR A 544 3.23 -16.30 15.05
CA THR A 544 4.53 -16.97 14.94
C THR A 544 4.36 -18.45 15.24
N THR A 545 4.82 -19.31 14.33
CA THR A 545 4.85 -20.76 14.54
C THR A 545 6.24 -21.19 15.00
N ALA A 546 6.37 -22.41 15.50
CA ALA A 546 7.66 -23.05 15.70
C ALA A 546 7.71 -24.37 14.96
N LYS A 547 8.87 -24.68 14.40
CA LYS A 547 9.09 -25.89 13.62
C LYS A 547 10.43 -26.50 13.96
N GLN A 548 10.38 -27.73 14.42
CA GLN A 548 11.55 -28.59 14.41
C GLN A 548 11.74 -29.14 13.00
N PHE A 549 12.97 -29.16 12.51
CA PHE A 549 13.26 -29.81 11.24
C PHE A 549 13.08 -31.33 11.35
N ASP A 550 12.65 -31.94 10.24
CA ASP A 550 12.76 -33.39 10.08
C ASP A 550 14.25 -33.75 9.97
N GLN A 551 14.72 -34.56 10.92
CA GLN A 551 16.12 -34.96 10.97
C GLN A 551 16.55 -35.73 9.72
N ALA A 552 15.69 -36.59 9.16
CA ALA A 552 16.03 -37.35 7.94
C ALA A 552 16.20 -36.42 6.74
N TYR A 553 15.34 -35.40 6.62
CA TYR A 553 15.43 -34.40 5.57
C TYR A 553 16.68 -33.54 5.71
N VAL A 554 16.94 -33.04 6.93
CA VAL A 554 18.11 -32.19 7.21
C VAL A 554 19.43 -32.96 7.08
N ASN A 555 19.46 -34.25 7.41
CA ASN A 555 20.61 -35.13 7.13
C ASN A 555 20.91 -35.24 5.63
N THR A 556 19.90 -35.05 4.77
CA THR A 556 20.04 -35.14 3.30
C THR A 556 20.50 -33.81 2.70
N VAL A 557 19.92 -32.69 3.16
CA VAL A 557 20.14 -31.36 2.56
C VAL A 557 21.28 -30.58 3.23
N GLY A 558 21.59 -30.85 4.49
CA GLY A 558 22.65 -30.19 5.26
C GLY A 558 22.24 -28.81 5.79
N ASP A 559 22.21 -27.80 4.91
CA ASP A 559 21.90 -26.40 5.24
C ASP A 559 20.46 -26.03 4.83
N MET A 560 19.74 -25.34 5.71
CA MET A 560 18.29 -25.08 5.59
C MET A 560 17.96 -23.60 5.34
N PHE A 561 18.94 -22.78 4.99
CA PHE A 561 18.73 -21.33 4.89
C PHE A 561 17.60 -20.94 3.92
N ASP A 562 17.44 -21.62 2.78
CA ASP A 562 16.34 -21.31 1.84
C ASP A 562 14.97 -21.50 2.50
N ASN A 563 14.81 -22.63 3.19
CA ASN A 563 13.58 -22.95 3.94
C ASN A 563 13.30 -21.90 5.02
N VAL A 564 14.33 -21.47 5.75
CA VAL A 564 14.17 -20.50 6.83
C VAL A 564 13.77 -19.13 6.31
N MET A 565 14.45 -18.65 5.27
CA MET A 565 14.21 -17.32 4.71
C MET A 565 12.86 -17.26 3.98
N GLN A 566 12.39 -18.40 3.45
CA GLN A 566 11.03 -18.53 2.92
C GLN A 566 9.93 -18.50 4.00
N ASN A 567 10.31 -18.68 5.28
CA ASN A 567 9.38 -18.80 6.41
C ASN A 567 9.81 -17.88 7.57
N PRO A 568 9.80 -16.55 7.38
CA PRO A 568 10.30 -15.59 8.36
C PRO A 568 9.54 -15.58 9.70
N LEU A 569 8.26 -15.99 9.71
CA LEU A 569 7.43 -16.12 10.92
C LEU A 569 7.67 -17.42 11.71
N THR A 570 8.38 -18.39 11.13
CA THR A 570 8.61 -19.69 11.75
C THR A 570 9.89 -19.69 12.56
N PHE A 571 9.78 -20.02 13.84
CA PHE A 571 10.88 -20.21 14.76
C PHE A 571 11.48 -21.62 14.59
N PHE A 572 12.69 -21.71 14.03
CA PHE A 572 13.26 -23.00 13.61
C PHE A 572 14.26 -23.59 14.61
N THR A 573 14.29 -24.92 14.69
CA THR A 573 15.37 -25.64 15.36
C THR A 573 15.60 -27.03 14.76
N ASN A 574 16.82 -27.54 14.79
CA ASN A 574 17.11 -28.97 14.60
C ASN A 574 17.19 -29.74 15.94
N GLY A 575 17.03 -29.06 17.07
CA GLY A 575 17.02 -29.69 18.39
C GLY A 575 15.71 -30.41 18.69
N GLY A 576 15.79 -31.68 19.08
CA GLY A 576 14.63 -32.47 19.49
C GLY A 576 14.26 -32.29 20.96
N ALA A 577 12.97 -32.12 21.25
CA ALA A 577 12.44 -32.47 22.56
C ALA A 577 12.26 -33.99 22.61
N ALA A 578 13.19 -34.71 23.24
CA ALA A 578 12.89 -36.08 23.65
C ALA A 578 11.78 -36.00 24.70
N SER A 579 10.72 -36.78 24.54
CA SER A 579 9.59 -36.85 25.46
C SER A 579 10.06 -36.98 26.92
N GLY A 580 9.83 -35.95 27.73
CA GLY A 580 10.18 -35.95 29.16
C GLY A 580 11.60 -35.49 29.51
N THR A 581 12.46 -35.15 28.54
CA THR A 581 13.80 -34.60 28.78
C THR A 581 13.85 -33.13 28.35
N PRO A 582 14.35 -32.20 29.19
CA PRO A 582 14.62 -30.84 28.73
C PRO A 582 15.52 -30.87 27.49
N VAL A 583 15.22 -30.02 26.50
CA VAL A 583 15.88 -29.88 25.17
C VAL A 583 17.40 -29.62 25.26
N ASN A 584 17.95 -29.52 26.47
CA ASN A 584 19.35 -29.26 26.74
C ASN A 584 20.28 -30.46 26.41
N THR A 585 19.79 -31.61 25.97
CA THR A 585 20.64 -32.80 25.72
C THR A 585 20.99 -33.09 24.25
N SER A 586 20.36 -32.46 23.26
CA SER A 586 20.81 -32.58 21.86
C SER A 586 21.93 -31.56 21.57
N ASN A 587 23.10 -32.03 21.14
CA ASN A 587 24.29 -31.21 20.90
C ASN A 587 24.17 -30.21 19.74
N GLU A 588 23.06 -30.20 18.99
CA GLU A 588 22.88 -29.40 17.77
C GLU A 588 21.52 -28.70 17.85
N CYS A 589 21.43 -27.47 18.37
CA CYS A 589 20.20 -26.66 18.27
C CYS A 589 20.51 -25.35 17.54
N ILE A 590 20.56 -25.46 16.22
CA ILE A 590 20.72 -24.38 15.25
C ILE A 590 19.47 -24.32 14.37
N TRP A 591 19.14 -23.12 13.92
CA TRP A 591 17.93 -22.88 13.13
C TRP A 591 18.15 -23.03 11.63
N TYR A 592 19.39 -23.29 11.19
CA TYR A 592 19.80 -23.22 9.78
C TYR A 592 20.36 -24.53 9.20
N GLY A 593 20.21 -25.69 9.86
CA GLY A 593 20.64 -26.98 9.30
C GLY A 593 21.35 -27.86 10.32
N MET A 594 22.45 -28.50 9.92
CA MET A 594 23.27 -29.36 10.81
C MET A 594 24.65 -28.80 11.13
N SER A 595 25.23 -28.03 10.22
CA SER A 595 26.60 -27.55 10.37
C SER A 595 26.60 -26.16 10.97
N ALA A 596 27.13 -26.04 12.19
CA ALA A 596 27.20 -24.76 12.88
C ALA A 596 28.06 -23.74 12.11
N LYS A 597 27.52 -22.54 11.95
CA LYS A 597 28.14 -21.39 11.28
C LYS A 597 28.40 -20.31 12.33
N GLY A 598 29.66 -19.92 12.48
CA GLY A 598 30.13 -19.02 13.54
C GLY A 598 30.28 -17.56 13.13
N ASP A 599 29.98 -17.25 11.88
CA ASP A 599 30.22 -15.98 11.19
C ASP A 599 28.93 -15.36 10.65
N LEU A 600 27.76 -15.91 11.01
CA LEU A 600 26.46 -15.35 10.60
C LEU A 600 26.30 -13.92 11.10
N TRP A 601 26.66 -13.67 12.35
CA TRP A 601 26.99 -12.34 12.86
C TRP A 601 28.47 -12.31 13.24
N SER A 602 29.11 -11.15 13.10
CA SER A 602 30.53 -11.00 13.41
C SER A 602 30.85 -9.60 13.92
N SER A 603 32.14 -9.30 14.16
CA SER A 603 32.59 -7.93 14.46
C SER A 603 32.43 -6.96 13.29
N ILE A 604 32.25 -7.48 12.07
CA ILE A 604 31.88 -6.74 10.87
C ILE A 604 30.41 -7.03 10.57
N LYS A 605 29.64 -5.99 10.22
CA LYS A 605 28.22 -6.15 9.86
C LYS A 605 28.10 -7.08 8.65
N THR A 606 27.39 -8.18 8.83
CA THR A 606 27.08 -9.14 7.77
C THR A 606 25.73 -8.81 7.15
N PHE A 607 25.45 -9.37 5.98
CA PHE A 607 24.11 -9.33 5.39
C PHE A 607 23.02 -10.01 6.23
N PHE A 608 23.33 -10.76 7.31
CA PHE A 608 22.34 -11.29 8.26
C PHE A 608 22.14 -10.45 9.51
N ASP A 609 22.93 -9.39 9.68
CA ASP A 609 22.83 -8.51 10.85
C ASP A 609 21.47 -7.78 10.87
N PRO A 610 20.66 -7.89 11.94
CA PRO A 610 19.31 -7.33 12.00
C PRO A 610 19.27 -5.82 12.28
N CYS A 611 20.41 -5.17 12.56
CA CYS A 611 20.41 -3.77 12.95
C CYS A 611 20.20 -2.82 11.76
N PRO A 612 19.78 -1.57 12.01
CA PRO A 612 19.72 -0.54 10.98
C PRO A 612 21.04 -0.23 10.27
N ALA A 613 20.97 0.46 9.14
CA ALA A 613 22.14 0.93 8.40
C ALA A 613 23.10 1.73 9.29
N GLY A 614 24.40 1.41 9.26
CA GLY A 614 25.42 2.04 10.12
C GLY A 614 25.49 1.50 11.55
N TRP A 615 24.68 0.48 11.89
CA TRP A 615 24.64 -0.16 13.20
C TRP A 615 24.78 -1.67 13.07
N CYS A 616 25.30 -2.34 14.09
CA CYS A 616 25.45 -3.80 14.11
C CYS A 616 25.12 -4.40 15.49
N VAL A 617 24.95 -5.72 15.53
CA VAL A 617 24.90 -6.50 16.76
C VAL A 617 26.22 -6.31 17.52
N PRO A 618 26.19 -6.10 18.84
CA PRO A 618 27.37 -5.68 19.58
C PRO A 618 28.48 -6.74 19.52
N PRO A 619 29.72 -6.36 19.14
CA PRO A 619 30.86 -7.28 19.19
C PRO A 619 31.32 -7.52 20.63
N ALA A 620 32.20 -8.50 20.81
CA ALA A 620 32.76 -8.88 22.10
C ALA A 620 33.26 -7.69 22.94
N GLY A 621 33.94 -6.73 22.30
CA GLY A 621 34.49 -5.55 22.97
C GLY A 621 33.44 -4.57 23.53
N ALA A 622 32.22 -4.58 22.99
CA ALA A 622 31.14 -3.71 23.47
C ALA A 622 30.44 -4.30 24.71
N ARG A 623 30.46 -5.63 24.85
CA ARG A 623 29.64 -6.40 25.79
C ARG A 623 29.77 -5.93 27.25
N PRO A 624 28.66 -5.64 27.94
CA PRO A 624 28.64 -5.42 29.38
C PRO A 624 29.02 -6.69 30.16
N GLY A 625 29.82 -6.55 31.22
CA GLY A 625 30.08 -7.57 32.21
C GLY A 625 29.24 -7.37 33.48
N SER A 626 29.20 -8.37 34.36
CA SER A 626 28.44 -8.29 35.62
C SER A 626 28.93 -7.17 36.56
N GLY A 627 30.22 -6.82 36.50
CA GLY A 627 30.80 -5.70 37.23
C GLY A 627 30.35 -4.32 36.74
N ASP A 628 29.86 -4.25 35.49
CA ASP A 628 29.52 -2.98 34.83
C ASP A 628 28.10 -2.51 35.14
N VAL A 629 27.25 -3.34 35.76
CA VAL A 629 25.80 -3.11 35.81
C VAL A 629 25.21 -2.90 37.21
N SER A 630 24.13 -2.11 37.30
CA SER A 630 23.23 -2.07 38.45
C SER A 630 21.84 -2.61 38.07
N TYR A 631 21.18 -3.29 39.00
CA TYR A 631 19.90 -3.94 38.76
C TYR A 631 18.74 -3.10 39.26
N HIS A 632 17.59 -3.21 38.58
CA HIS A 632 16.35 -2.59 39.02
C HIS A 632 15.22 -3.61 39.01
N TYR A 633 14.53 -3.72 40.15
CA TYR A 633 13.42 -4.64 40.35
C TYR A 633 12.24 -3.88 40.95
N ALA A 634 11.10 -3.96 40.28
CA ALA A 634 9.80 -3.47 40.71
C ALA A 634 8.88 -4.63 41.10
N SER A 635 7.94 -4.36 42.01
CA SER A 635 7.02 -5.36 42.56
C SER A 635 6.08 -6.00 41.52
N ASN A 636 5.74 -5.27 40.45
CA ASN A 636 4.88 -5.73 39.36
C ASN A 636 5.65 -6.10 38.07
N ALA A 637 6.97 -6.26 38.17
CA ALA A 637 7.89 -6.46 37.05
C ALA A 637 7.99 -5.33 36.00
N SER A 638 7.15 -4.30 36.09
CA SER A 638 7.21 -3.13 35.21
C SER A 638 8.46 -2.32 35.48
N GLY A 639 9.28 -2.08 34.46
CA GLY A 639 10.57 -1.41 34.62
C GLY A 639 11.70 -2.29 35.13
N ASN A 640 11.48 -3.61 35.32
CA ASN A 640 12.58 -4.53 35.62
C ASN A 640 13.64 -4.49 34.52
N GLY A 641 14.91 -4.46 34.94
CA GLY A 641 16.01 -4.29 34.01
C GLY A 641 17.37 -4.16 34.69
N PHE A 642 18.36 -3.83 33.88
CA PHE A 642 19.69 -3.42 34.36
C PHE A 642 20.18 -2.16 33.65
N TYR A 643 21.03 -1.39 34.34
CA TYR A 643 21.69 -0.19 33.82
C TYR A 643 23.19 -0.39 33.73
N ILE A 644 23.87 0.40 32.90
CA ILE A 644 25.33 0.57 33.04
C ILE A 644 25.64 1.54 34.18
N LYS A 645 26.56 1.16 35.07
CA LYS A 645 27.06 2.04 36.13
C LYS A 645 27.75 3.26 35.54
N GLY A 646 27.42 4.44 36.06
CA GLY A 646 28.04 5.70 35.64
C GLY A 646 27.58 6.23 34.28
N ILE A 647 26.58 5.60 33.64
CA ILE A 647 25.93 6.11 32.43
C ILE A 647 24.43 6.21 32.71
N GLU A 648 23.99 7.41 33.06
CA GLU A 648 22.58 7.67 33.35
C GLU A 648 21.71 7.40 32.12
N GLY A 649 20.64 6.62 32.29
CA GLY A 649 19.67 6.32 31.22
C GLY A 649 19.98 5.11 30.33
N LEU A 650 21.22 4.60 30.30
CA LEU A 650 21.55 3.40 29.50
C LEU A 650 21.01 2.13 30.16
N PHE A 651 19.81 1.71 29.73
CA PHE A 651 18.98 0.68 30.35
C PHE A 651 18.57 -0.45 29.39
N TRP A 652 18.51 -1.67 29.92
CA TRP A 652 17.97 -2.86 29.25
C TRP A 652 16.78 -3.44 30.03
N PRO A 653 15.58 -3.51 29.42
CA PRO A 653 14.41 -4.11 30.05
C PRO A 653 14.51 -5.64 30.15
N TYR A 654 13.81 -6.24 31.11
CA TYR A 654 13.67 -7.69 31.18
C TYR A 654 12.61 -8.20 30.19
N ILE A 655 12.98 -8.25 28.92
CA ILE A 655 12.09 -8.62 27.80
C ILE A 655 11.71 -10.11 27.75
N GLY A 656 12.34 -10.95 28.58
CA GLY A 656 12.27 -12.40 28.49
C GLY A 656 13.13 -12.97 27.35
N TYR A 657 12.78 -14.16 26.89
CA TYR A 657 13.39 -14.85 25.74
C TYR A 657 12.35 -15.74 25.06
N ARG A 658 12.63 -16.21 23.84
CA ARG A 658 11.83 -17.22 23.13
C ARG A 658 12.51 -18.58 23.31
N GLN A 659 11.76 -19.56 23.78
CA GLN A 659 12.28 -20.90 24.05
C GLN A 659 12.76 -21.59 22.77
N ILE A 660 13.94 -22.21 22.86
CA ILE A 660 14.65 -22.83 21.73
C ILE A 660 13.83 -23.81 20.86
N SER A 661 12.94 -24.60 21.45
CA SER A 661 12.18 -25.64 20.74
C SER A 661 10.78 -25.23 20.32
N THR A 662 10.14 -24.36 21.10
CA THR A 662 8.73 -24.02 20.93
C THR A 662 8.53 -22.61 20.40
N GLY A 663 9.57 -21.77 20.43
CA GLY A 663 9.46 -20.35 20.16
C GLY A 663 8.51 -19.63 21.12
N VAL A 664 8.04 -20.22 22.21
CA VAL A 664 7.11 -19.57 23.16
C VAL A 664 7.90 -18.60 24.05
N PRO A 665 7.37 -17.39 24.34
CA PRO A 665 8.03 -16.46 25.26
C PRO A 665 8.10 -17.03 26.68
N SER A 666 9.17 -16.70 27.39
CA SER A 666 9.44 -17.14 28.77
C SER A 666 10.31 -16.12 29.49
N GLY A 667 10.29 -16.15 30.83
CA GLY A 667 11.09 -15.23 31.65
C GLY A 667 10.73 -13.74 31.47
N VAL A 668 9.55 -13.43 30.93
CA VAL A 668 9.09 -12.06 30.69
C VAL A 668 9.01 -11.29 32.03
N GLY A 669 9.60 -10.09 32.06
CA GLY A 669 9.74 -9.27 33.27
C GLY A 669 10.71 -9.85 34.32
N ALA A 670 11.26 -11.04 34.11
CA ALA A 670 12.15 -11.73 35.05
C ALA A 670 13.59 -11.84 34.54
N GLN A 671 13.80 -11.87 33.23
CA GLN A 671 15.11 -11.97 32.59
C GLN A 671 15.21 -11.00 31.40
N GLY A 672 16.38 -10.39 31.22
CA GLY A 672 16.73 -9.63 30.02
C GLY A 672 18.05 -10.15 29.49
N ILE A 673 18.01 -10.99 28.45
CA ILE A 673 19.19 -11.61 27.85
C ILE A 673 19.28 -11.14 26.40
N TYR A 674 20.50 -10.77 26.01
CA TYR A 674 20.77 -10.13 24.73
C TYR A 674 21.94 -10.79 24.02
N TRP A 675 21.84 -10.87 22.70
CA TRP A 675 22.90 -11.41 21.85
C TRP A 675 24.07 -10.43 21.70
N THR A 676 25.27 -11.00 21.59
CA THR A 676 26.40 -10.37 20.92
C THR A 676 26.66 -11.02 19.57
N SER A 677 27.52 -10.43 18.74
CA SER A 677 27.97 -11.05 17.50
C SER A 677 29.09 -12.07 17.68
N GLU A 678 29.44 -12.40 18.94
CA GLU A 678 30.53 -13.32 19.26
C GLU A 678 30.03 -14.76 19.37
N ASN A 679 30.73 -15.68 18.70
CA ASN A 679 30.52 -17.11 18.82
C ASN A 679 31.02 -17.63 20.18
N GLY A 680 30.27 -18.55 20.80
CA GLY A 680 30.52 -19.15 22.11
C GLY A 680 31.59 -20.24 22.09
N SER A 681 32.76 -19.93 21.54
CA SER A 681 33.88 -20.87 21.27
C SER A 681 34.20 -21.87 22.39
N SER A 682 34.07 -21.49 23.67
CA SER A 682 34.26 -22.36 24.85
C SER A 682 33.21 -23.49 25.02
N LYS A 683 32.08 -23.42 24.32
CA LYS A 683 30.94 -24.37 24.39
C LYS A 683 30.65 -25.07 23.05
N GLY A 684 31.38 -24.74 21.99
CA GLY A 684 31.19 -25.26 20.64
C GLY A 684 30.69 -24.19 19.66
N SER A 685 30.77 -24.48 18.36
CA SER A 685 30.49 -23.54 17.25
C SER A 685 29.01 -23.23 17.03
N ASN A 686 28.10 -23.90 17.74
CA ASN A 686 26.65 -23.73 17.70
C ASN A 686 26.08 -22.89 18.86
N TRP A 687 26.96 -22.25 19.62
CA TRP A 687 26.62 -21.37 20.72
C TRP A 687 27.07 -19.95 20.41
N ALA A 688 26.36 -18.96 20.95
CA ALA A 688 26.76 -17.57 20.87
C ALA A 688 26.83 -16.96 22.26
N LYS A 689 27.68 -15.96 22.41
CA LYS A 689 27.81 -15.21 23.66
C LYS A 689 26.63 -14.30 23.86
N THR A 690 26.24 -14.17 25.13
CA THR A 690 25.17 -13.29 25.58
C THR A 690 25.65 -12.39 26.70
N TYR A 691 24.86 -11.36 26.99
CA TYR A 691 24.93 -10.60 28.21
C TYR A 691 23.52 -10.34 28.71
N GLY A 692 23.37 -10.15 30.02
CA GLY A 692 22.05 -9.97 30.61
C GLY A 692 22.00 -10.37 32.07
N ALA A 693 20.80 -10.27 32.62
CA ALA A 693 20.55 -10.55 34.02
C ALA A 693 19.14 -11.11 34.23
N GLY A 694 18.98 -11.87 35.32
CA GLY A 694 17.69 -12.26 35.87
C GLY A 694 17.40 -11.60 37.21
N ASN A 695 16.16 -11.73 37.67
CA ASN A 695 15.81 -11.47 39.06
C ASN A 695 16.36 -12.58 39.99
N ALA A 696 16.24 -12.39 41.31
CA ALA A 696 16.81 -13.28 42.31
C ALA A 696 16.40 -14.77 42.17
N ASN A 697 15.29 -15.07 41.50
CA ASN A 697 14.78 -16.43 41.30
C ASN A 697 15.30 -17.10 40.02
N TRP A 698 15.98 -16.36 39.13
CA TRP A 698 16.35 -16.80 37.77
C TRP A 698 17.84 -16.61 37.44
N ASP A 699 18.67 -16.43 38.47
CA ASP A 699 20.11 -16.10 38.43
C ASP A 699 20.40 -14.66 37.97
N ASN A 700 21.01 -13.86 38.85
CA ASN A 700 21.37 -12.47 38.58
C ASN A 700 22.72 -12.31 37.85
N THR A 701 23.41 -13.41 37.50
CA THR A 701 24.76 -13.40 36.90
C THR A 701 24.82 -13.94 35.46
N MET A 702 23.82 -13.63 34.63
CA MET A 702 23.76 -14.10 33.23
C MET A 702 24.68 -13.39 32.22
N PHE A 703 25.78 -12.79 32.70
CA PHE A 703 26.79 -12.14 31.87
C PHE A 703 27.84 -13.14 31.38
N ASP A 704 28.32 -12.98 30.15
CA ASP A 704 29.29 -13.89 29.51
C ASP A 704 28.85 -15.36 29.41
N GLN A 705 27.55 -15.60 29.45
CA GLN A 705 26.98 -16.90 29.17
C GLN A 705 27.02 -17.20 27.68
N SER A 706 26.87 -18.48 27.34
CA SER A 706 26.67 -18.93 25.98
C SER A 706 25.28 -19.55 25.86
N ARG A 707 24.60 -19.26 24.75
CA ARG A 707 23.27 -19.79 24.43
C ARG A 707 23.26 -20.33 23.01
N ARG A 708 22.36 -21.26 22.70
CA ARG A 708 22.37 -21.94 21.40
C ARG A 708 21.77 -21.05 20.34
N HIS A 709 22.19 -21.18 19.08
CA HIS A 709 21.74 -20.26 18.03
C HIS A 709 20.23 -20.27 17.79
N SER A 710 19.54 -21.39 18.06
CA SER A 710 18.07 -21.47 17.98
C SER A 710 17.31 -20.71 19.07
N ASP A 711 17.95 -20.32 20.19
CA ASP A 711 17.28 -19.49 21.21
C ASP A 711 16.87 -18.14 20.62
N GLY A 712 15.79 -17.54 21.13
CA GLY A 712 15.37 -16.21 20.70
C GLY A 712 15.64 -15.20 21.79
N MET A 713 16.46 -14.19 21.51
CA MET A 713 16.85 -13.18 22.50
C MET A 713 16.86 -11.79 21.88
N GLY A 714 16.90 -10.77 22.74
CA GLY A 714 16.97 -9.39 22.28
C GLY A 714 18.29 -9.05 21.62
N VAL A 715 18.27 -7.99 20.82
CA VAL A 715 19.47 -7.31 20.30
C VAL A 715 19.42 -5.85 20.72
N ARG A 716 20.57 -5.28 21.06
CA ARG A 716 20.73 -3.84 21.24
C ARG A 716 21.92 -3.37 20.41
N CYS A 717 21.63 -2.59 19.37
CA CYS A 717 22.62 -2.28 18.35
C CYS A 717 23.65 -1.25 18.81
N VAL A 718 24.87 -1.37 18.27
CA VAL A 718 25.95 -0.38 18.40
C VAL A 718 26.32 0.20 17.05
N LYS A 719 26.80 1.45 17.03
CA LYS A 719 27.27 2.10 15.81
C LYS A 719 28.53 1.39 15.30
N ILE A 720 28.64 1.24 13.98
CA ILE A 720 29.87 0.73 13.34
C ILE A 720 30.93 1.83 13.38
N LYS A 721 32.17 1.44 13.70
CA LYS A 721 33.33 2.34 13.76
C LYS A 721 33.80 2.78 12.39
#